data_AF-A0A251V851-F1
#
_entry.id   AF-A0A251V851-F1
#
_cell.length_a   1.000
_cell.length_b   1.000
_cell.length_c   1.000
_cell.angle_alpha   90.00
_cell.angle_beta   90.00
_cell.angle_gamma   90.00
#
_symmetry.space_group_name_H-M   'P 1'
#
loop_
_entity.id
_entity.type
_entity.pdbx_description
1 polymer ?
#
loop_
_entity_poly.entity_id
_entity_poly.type
_entity_poly.pdbx_seq_one_letter_code
_entity_poly.pdbx_strand_id
1 'polypeptide(L)'
;MSYTDDFRHLEIQLKDIKAATNNFSDNPIGNGGFGTVYKGELLLPNGRRRMVAFKRLNRKFGQGDVEFWKEITTLSELSHENLASLLHFCKEGEERILVYEYVSRQSLDNYLDKASLTWIQRLHICIGAARGIAYLHDPKKTQRRILHRDIKSSNILLDEKWTAKVSDFGLSKVTPANQTRSYLVSNVAGTLGYCDPEYHATGILSKECDVYSFGVVLFEIMCGRLCCEVEKDKLICILVHTWTNRCDEDRLDDIIFPDLKQQINQDSLLTFAAIARRCLNRDHKERPNMIEVVRELEVALHHQQNPMKHEISETKMPTSYGFVSEFDHLKVRLEDIKLATNNFSDNNVIGRGGFGKVYRGELYLPGGQRMVCFKRLDRRLGQGNVEFFKEISLLSRYRHVNLVSLLKICIEGDELILVYDYEARGSLDRYLSEPGLTWAQRLKICVGVAHAINYLHGPGDTRQRVLHRDIKSSNILLNENWTAKVSDFGLSKIGPANQPATYVFSNAVGTPGYCDPVYFETGFLTKESDVYSFGVVLFELMCGKLCCEYSNGHLSQILVNKWRRCYEKKRLDEIIFSDLKEQMDPCLLSTFASMAYLCIKKRRDERPTMEDVVKILEIAVEQQEEFEETMRIQKLRKSILNTSQDQNFINGIHVDDDNTWLAILKGKVCEVISATKCISADSLVHDDTQKSRFPNIVKGGMYNGFTVKVTTQFLSPKTMYTVSLVFKHSGPDHGTHIPFKFRLEGERYYSNSCMTHVRDDGWLMTELYQFTSHKSEHVLGIHFLPLFDITSSRIKYFLEGIEFCPVQYIT
;
A
#
# COMPACT_ATOMS: atom_id res chain seq x y z
N MET A 1 -12.27 20.84 -7.00
CA MET A 1 -11.52 22.05 -7.42
C MET A 1 -10.47 21.64 -8.45
N SER A 2 -10.28 22.41 -9.53
CA SER A 2 -9.23 22.09 -10.51
C SER A 2 -7.89 22.61 -10.03
N TYR A 3 -6.87 21.74 -10.01
CA TYR A 3 -5.52 22.01 -9.49
C TYR A 3 -4.83 23.30 -10.00
N THR A 4 -5.21 23.80 -11.18
CA THR A 4 -4.74 25.10 -11.70
C THR A 4 -5.00 26.25 -10.73
N ASP A 5 -6.02 26.13 -9.88
CA ASP A 5 -6.50 27.23 -9.05
C ASP A 5 -5.47 27.69 -8.01
N ASP A 6 -4.62 26.79 -7.51
CA ASP A 6 -3.56 27.10 -6.55
C ASP A 6 -2.46 28.00 -7.17
N PHE A 7 -2.22 27.88 -8.48
CA PHE A 7 -1.15 28.60 -9.20
C PHE A 7 -1.67 29.60 -10.23
N ARG A 8 -2.99 29.84 -10.30
CA ARG A 8 -3.61 30.80 -11.25
C ARG A 8 -2.96 32.18 -11.21
N HIS A 9 -2.46 32.60 -10.06
CA HIS A 9 -1.77 33.87 -9.88
C HIS A 9 -0.43 33.99 -10.62
N LEU A 10 0.17 32.86 -11.03
CA LEU A 10 1.40 32.80 -11.82
C LEU A 10 1.14 32.55 -13.32
N GLU A 11 -0.11 32.31 -13.73
CA GLU A 11 -0.45 31.98 -15.11
C GLU A 11 -0.38 33.20 -16.02
N ILE A 12 0.24 33.05 -17.19
CA ILE A 12 0.34 34.08 -18.22
C ILE A 12 -0.12 33.56 -19.58
N GLN A 13 -0.70 34.44 -20.40
CA GLN A 13 -1.23 34.07 -21.70
C GLN A 13 -0.13 33.91 -22.74
N LEU A 14 -0.31 32.96 -23.66
CA LEU A 14 0.65 32.69 -24.74
C LEU A 14 0.84 33.90 -25.65
N LYS A 15 -0.21 34.69 -25.85
CA LYS A 15 -0.16 35.92 -26.67
C LYS A 15 0.89 36.91 -26.14
N ASP A 16 1.01 37.03 -24.81
CA ASP A 16 1.92 37.97 -24.16
C ASP A 16 3.37 37.45 -24.26
N ILE A 17 3.55 36.13 -24.16
CA ILE A 17 4.84 35.47 -24.41
C ILE A 17 5.27 35.65 -25.87
N LYS A 18 4.37 35.45 -26.83
CA LYS A 18 4.66 35.65 -28.26
C LYS A 18 5.03 37.10 -28.54
N ALA A 19 4.34 38.07 -27.95
CA ALA A 19 4.71 39.48 -28.07
C ALA A 19 6.11 39.77 -27.49
N ALA A 20 6.43 39.19 -26.33
CA ALA A 20 7.72 39.37 -25.66
C ALA A 20 8.91 38.72 -26.37
N THR A 21 8.67 37.66 -27.16
CA THR A 21 9.70 36.83 -27.82
C THR A 21 9.72 36.97 -29.34
N ASN A 22 8.94 37.91 -29.89
CA ASN A 22 8.72 38.03 -31.33
C ASN A 22 8.30 36.68 -31.97
N ASN A 23 7.33 36.01 -31.35
CA ASN A 23 6.85 34.67 -31.74
C ASN A 23 7.97 33.61 -31.80
N PHE A 24 8.89 33.64 -30.82
CA PHE A 24 10.04 32.75 -30.72
C PHE A 24 11.01 32.83 -31.92
N SER A 25 11.01 33.93 -32.67
CA SER A 25 11.92 34.12 -33.81
C SER A 25 13.34 34.48 -33.39
N ASP A 26 13.49 35.09 -32.21
CA ASP A 26 14.77 35.60 -31.75
C ASP A 26 15.64 34.46 -31.21
N ASN A 27 16.90 34.43 -31.68
CA ASN A 27 17.87 33.34 -31.48
C ASN A 27 17.81 32.75 -30.05
N PRO A 28 17.52 31.45 -29.91
CA PRO A 28 17.43 30.80 -28.60
C PRO A 28 18.73 30.97 -27.83
N ILE A 29 18.62 31.25 -26.53
CA ILE A 29 19.77 31.47 -25.63
C ILE A 29 20.27 30.18 -24.98
N GLY A 30 19.53 29.09 -25.15
CA GLY A 30 19.91 27.77 -24.66
C GLY A 30 19.00 26.69 -25.25
N ASN A 31 19.56 25.51 -25.47
CA ASN A 31 18.81 24.35 -25.94
C ASN A 31 19.28 23.11 -25.18
N GLY A 32 18.36 22.43 -24.51
CA GLY A 32 18.66 21.25 -23.70
C GLY A 32 17.65 20.13 -23.90
N GLY A 33 17.87 19.00 -23.24
CA GLY A 33 17.00 17.82 -23.34
C GLY A 33 15.54 18.06 -22.95
N PHE A 34 15.27 19.11 -22.16
CA PHE A 34 13.93 19.45 -21.67
C PHE A 34 13.23 20.56 -22.46
N GLY A 35 13.92 21.23 -23.39
CA GLY A 35 13.31 22.31 -24.16
C GLY A 35 14.30 23.40 -24.59
N THR A 36 13.73 24.44 -25.20
CA THR A 36 14.49 25.59 -25.74
C THR A 36 14.19 26.83 -24.91
N VAL A 37 15.23 27.59 -24.58
CA VAL A 37 15.14 28.80 -23.77
C VAL A 37 15.31 30.03 -24.66
N TYR A 38 14.39 30.98 -24.52
CA TYR A 38 14.37 32.26 -25.22
C TYR A 38 14.49 33.40 -24.22
N LYS A 39 15.16 34.48 -24.59
CA LYS A 39 15.05 35.76 -23.85
C LYS A 39 13.92 36.60 -24.44
N GLY A 40 13.29 37.43 -23.63
CA GLY A 40 12.34 38.43 -24.14
C GLY A 40 11.93 39.46 -23.08
N GLU A 41 11.40 40.59 -23.54
CA GLU A 41 10.90 41.66 -22.67
C GLU A 41 9.42 41.46 -22.36
N LEU A 42 9.11 41.05 -21.13
CA LEU A 42 7.74 40.86 -20.69
C LEU A 42 7.15 42.17 -20.14
N LEU A 43 5.97 42.54 -20.64
CA LEU A 43 5.19 43.65 -20.10
C LEU A 43 4.42 43.20 -18.86
N LEU A 44 4.74 43.78 -17.71
CA LEU A 44 4.09 43.50 -16.43
C LEU A 44 2.78 44.29 -16.30
N PRO A 45 1.82 43.86 -15.44
CA PRO A 45 0.55 44.55 -15.23
C PRO A 45 0.69 46.02 -14.77
N ASN A 46 1.82 46.38 -14.15
CA ASN A 46 2.14 47.75 -13.73
C ASN A 46 2.72 48.62 -14.86
N GLY A 47 2.71 48.15 -16.10
CA GLY A 47 3.22 48.87 -17.28
C GLY A 47 4.74 48.84 -17.46
N ARG A 48 5.50 48.23 -16.53
CA ARG A 48 6.96 48.10 -16.65
C ARG A 48 7.32 46.90 -17.52
N ARG A 49 8.41 47.03 -18.27
CA ARG A 49 9.01 45.89 -18.98
C ARG A 49 10.09 45.24 -18.14
N ARG A 50 10.14 43.92 -18.15
CA ARG A 50 11.16 43.11 -17.47
C ARG A 50 11.75 42.11 -18.45
N MET A 51 13.08 42.06 -18.54
CA MET A 51 13.75 40.98 -19.25
C MET A 51 13.57 39.66 -18.50
N VAL A 52 13.10 38.63 -19.18
CA VAL A 52 12.83 37.31 -18.62
C VAL A 52 13.34 36.20 -19.56
N ALA A 53 13.49 34.99 -19.01
CA ALA A 53 13.83 33.80 -19.77
C ALA A 53 12.61 32.88 -19.90
N PHE A 54 12.24 32.52 -21.13
CA PHE A 54 11.13 31.64 -21.47
C PHE A 54 11.67 30.26 -21.83
N LYS A 55 11.52 29.29 -20.93
CA LYS A 55 11.84 27.88 -21.17
C LYS A 55 10.62 27.18 -21.75
N ARG A 56 10.61 26.99 -23.07
CA ARG A 56 9.55 26.30 -23.81
C ARG A 56 9.87 24.81 -23.88
N LEU A 57 9.05 23.99 -23.22
CA LEU A 57 9.31 22.55 -23.12
C LEU A 57 8.97 21.82 -24.42
N ASN A 58 9.80 20.86 -24.80
CA ASN A 58 9.61 20.07 -26.02
C ASN A 58 8.74 18.85 -25.75
N ARG A 59 7.53 18.80 -26.34
CA ARG A 59 6.57 17.69 -26.18
C ARG A 59 6.63 16.62 -27.27
N LYS A 60 7.64 16.62 -28.16
CA LYS A 60 7.73 15.70 -29.32
C LYS A 60 7.60 14.19 -28.98
N PHE A 61 7.73 13.79 -27.71
CA PHE A 61 7.56 12.39 -27.26
C PHE A 61 6.58 12.23 -26.08
N GLY A 62 5.69 13.20 -25.80
CA GLY A 62 4.72 13.13 -24.70
C GLY A 62 5.30 13.24 -23.28
N GLN A 63 6.63 13.40 -23.15
CA GLN A 63 7.34 13.71 -21.91
C GLN A 63 7.39 15.24 -21.71
N GLY A 64 7.36 15.73 -20.47
CA GLY A 64 7.47 17.17 -20.16
C GLY A 64 6.36 17.76 -19.29
N ASP A 65 5.14 17.21 -19.29
CA ASP A 65 4.05 17.72 -18.42
C ASP A 65 4.34 17.46 -16.93
N VAL A 66 4.96 16.32 -16.62
CA VAL A 66 5.33 15.97 -15.24
C VAL A 66 6.48 16.88 -14.77
N GLU A 67 7.49 17.09 -15.61
CA GLU A 67 8.62 17.99 -15.36
C GLU A 67 8.15 19.43 -15.17
N PHE A 68 7.25 19.91 -16.05
CA PHE A 68 6.63 21.24 -15.98
C PHE A 68 6.00 21.50 -14.62
N TRP A 69 5.11 20.61 -14.18
CA TRP A 69 4.41 20.80 -12.92
C TRP A 69 5.28 20.57 -11.69
N LYS A 70 6.25 19.65 -11.74
CA LYS A 70 7.26 19.52 -10.66
C LYS A 70 7.99 20.83 -10.48
N GLU A 71 8.41 21.46 -11.58
CA GLU A 71 9.20 22.68 -11.53
C GLU A 71 8.36 23.86 -10.98
N ILE A 72 7.10 24.01 -11.42
CA ILE A 72 6.16 24.99 -10.85
C ILE A 72 5.96 24.78 -9.35
N THR A 73 5.60 23.56 -8.95
CA THR A 73 5.29 23.28 -7.54
C THR A 73 6.49 23.32 -6.62
N THR A 74 7.69 23.04 -7.14
CA THR A 74 8.93 23.14 -6.37
C THR A 74 9.35 24.59 -6.21
N LEU A 75 9.27 25.41 -7.26
CA LEU A 75 9.82 26.77 -7.24
C LEU A 75 8.85 27.86 -6.80
N SER A 76 7.54 27.65 -6.90
CA SER A 76 6.54 28.65 -6.50
C SER A 76 6.63 29.07 -5.03
N GLU A 77 7.20 28.21 -4.17
CA GLU A 77 7.33 28.41 -2.72
C GLU A 77 8.77 28.73 -2.29
N LEU A 78 9.74 28.78 -3.21
CA LEU A 78 11.16 28.97 -2.88
C LEU A 78 11.63 30.39 -3.20
N SER A 79 12.41 30.97 -2.28
CA SER A 79 13.06 32.27 -2.49
C SER A 79 14.43 32.27 -1.83
N HIS A 80 15.47 32.38 -2.65
CA HIS A 80 16.86 32.43 -2.20
C HIS A 80 17.73 33.12 -3.26
N GLU A 81 18.74 33.90 -2.84
CA GLU A 81 19.60 34.68 -3.75
C GLU A 81 20.31 33.79 -4.79
N ASN A 82 20.72 32.58 -4.38
CA ASN A 82 21.42 31.60 -5.20
C ASN A 82 20.51 30.58 -5.91
N LEU A 83 19.21 30.85 -6.05
CA LEU A 83 18.31 30.06 -6.89
C LEU A 83 17.74 30.94 -8.02
N ALA A 84 17.53 30.36 -9.20
CA ALA A 84 16.82 31.02 -10.29
C ALA A 84 15.32 31.07 -9.99
N SER A 85 14.75 32.27 -9.94
CA SER A 85 13.35 32.49 -9.55
C SER A 85 12.38 32.23 -10.70
N LEU A 86 11.37 31.37 -10.46
CA LEU A 86 10.22 31.21 -11.35
C LEU A 86 9.25 32.39 -11.15
N LEU A 87 8.87 33.06 -12.23
CA LEU A 87 8.00 34.24 -12.21
C LEU A 87 6.58 33.90 -12.65
N HIS A 88 6.46 33.19 -13.77
CA HIS A 88 5.18 32.85 -14.40
C HIS A 88 5.26 31.49 -15.10
N PHE A 89 4.10 30.96 -15.50
CA PHE A 89 4.02 29.84 -16.44
C PHE A 89 2.88 30.03 -17.44
N CYS A 90 2.97 29.38 -18.60
CA CYS A 90 1.90 29.33 -19.59
C CYS A 90 1.54 27.87 -19.90
N LYS A 91 0.24 27.59 -19.88
CA LYS A 91 -0.35 26.31 -20.26
C LYS A 91 -1.52 26.55 -21.22
N GLU A 92 -1.22 26.72 -22.50
CA GLU A 92 -2.23 26.92 -23.54
C GLU A 92 -2.09 25.87 -24.66
N GLY A 93 -3.12 25.05 -24.84
CA GLY A 93 -3.08 23.93 -25.80
C GLY A 93 -1.89 23.01 -25.53
N GLU A 94 -1.03 22.87 -26.54
CA GLU A 94 0.18 22.05 -26.50
C GLU A 94 1.38 22.78 -25.87
N GLU A 95 1.29 24.08 -25.61
CA GLU A 95 2.39 24.86 -25.07
C GLU A 95 2.55 24.67 -23.56
N ARG A 96 3.80 24.45 -23.14
CA ARG A 96 4.25 24.43 -21.74
C ARG A 96 5.47 25.31 -21.63
N ILE A 97 5.31 26.50 -21.06
CA ILE A 97 6.37 27.50 -21.00
C ILE A 97 6.54 27.96 -19.56
N LEU A 98 7.76 27.85 -19.05
CA LEU A 98 8.15 28.35 -17.74
C LEU A 98 8.88 29.69 -17.93
N VAL A 99 8.54 30.69 -17.13
CA VAL A 99 9.09 32.05 -17.23
C VAL A 99 9.93 32.33 -16.00
N TYR A 100 11.24 32.49 -16.18
CA TYR A 100 12.20 32.76 -15.12
C TYR A 100 12.68 34.20 -15.15
N GLU A 101 13.30 34.63 -14.05
CA GLU A 101 14.23 35.76 -14.12
C GLU A 101 15.31 35.51 -15.18
N TYR A 102 15.66 36.55 -15.93
CA TYR A 102 16.76 36.47 -16.88
C TYR A 102 18.09 36.65 -16.15
N VAL A 103 18.94 35.62 -16.20
CA VAL A 103 20.28 35.60 -15.59
C VAL A 103 21.31 35.88 -16.67
N SER A 104 21.90 37.08 -16.65
CA SER A 104 22.47 37.71 -17.85
C SER A 104 23.77 37.11 -18.37
N ARG A 105 24.57 36.44 -17.54
CA ARG A 105 25.82 35.78 -17.95
C ARG A 105 25.62 34.30 -18.26
N GLN A 106 24.39 33.80 -18.40
CA GLN A 106 24.13 32.41 -18.79
C GLN A 106 24.80 31.40 -17.83
N SER A 107 25.05 30.18 -18.28
CA SER A 107 25.55 29.06 -17.47
C SER A 107 27.07 29.07 -17.29
N LEU A 108 27.52 28.50 -16.16
CA LEU A 108 28.92 28.46 -15.72
C LEU A 108 29.84 27.67 -16.66
N ASP A 109 29.34 26.60 -17.27
CA ASP A 109 30.04 25.79 -18.27
C ASP A 109 30.66 26.62 -19.41
N ASN A 110 30.01 27.71 -19.81
CA ASN A 110 30.49 28.63 -20.85
C ASN A 110 31.78 29.39 -20.49
N TYR A 111 32.26 29.30 -19.25
CA TYR A 111 33.41 30.07 -18.75
C TYR A 111 34.53 29.21 -18.19
N LEU A 112 34.35 27.89 -18.09
CA LEU A 112 35.31 27.02 -17.40
C LEU A 112 36.66 26.98 -18.10
N ASP A 113 36.66 26.92 -19.44
CA ASP A 113 37.83 26.87 -20.32
C ASP A 113 38.42 28.25 -20.66
N LYS A 114 37.85 29.33 -20.10
CA LYS A 114 38.26 30.70 -20.37
C LYS A 114 39.05 31.27 -19.20
N ALA A 115 40.10 32.02 -19.53
CA ALA A 115 40.87 32.84 -18.57
C ALA A 115 40.03 33.95 -17.88
N SER A 116 38.77 34.15 -18.31
CA SER A 116 37.90 35.23 -17.83
C SER A 116 37.45 35.09 -16.36
N LEU A 117 37.59 33.90 -15.76
CA LEU A 117 37.24 33.66 -14.36
C LEU A 117 38.51 33.46 -13.51
N THR A 118 38.79 34.43 -12.65
CA THR A 118 39.88 34.32 -11.67
C THR A 118 39.59 33.28 -10.60
N TRP A 119 40.61 32.81 -9.90
CA TRP A 119 40.42 31.84 -8.81
C TRP A 119 39.45 32.34 -7.72
N ILE A 120 39.56 33.61 -7.33
CA ILE A 120 38.67 34.23 -6.33
C ILE A 120 37.22 34.24 -6.84
N GLN A 121 36.98 34.58 -8.11
CA GLN A 121 35.64 34.54 -8.69
C GLN A 121 35.09 33.11 -8.71
N ARG A 122 35.91 32.12 -9.07
CA ARG A 122 35.55 30.70 -9.05
C ARG A 122 35.13 30.24 -7.64
N LEU A 123 35.87 30.65 -6.61
CA LEU A 123 35.52 30.37 -5.20
C LEU A 123 34.18 31.01 -4.80
N HIS A 124 33.95 32.28 -5.14
CA HIS A 124 32.66 32.94 -4.87
C HIS A 124 31.48 32.25 -5.56
N ILE A 125 31.66 31.82 -6.81
CA ILE A 125 30.67 31.05 -7.56
C ILE A 125 30.38 29.71 -6.85
N CYS A 126 31.42 28.98 -6.44
CA CYS A 126 31.26 27.73 -5.69
C CYS A 126 30.49 27.94 -4.39
N ILE A 127 30.85 28.95 -3.60
CA ILE A 127 30.18 29.28 -2.34
C ILE A 127 28.71 29.62 -2.57
N GLY A 128 28.40 30.45 -3.58
CA GLY A 128 27.02 30.81 -3.91
C GLY A 128 26.19 29.59 -4.32
N ALA A 129 26.69 28.76 -5.23
CA ALA A 129 26.01 27.54 -5.63
C ALA A 129 25.80 26.59 -4.43
N ALA A 130 26.83 26.40 -3.60
CA ALA A 130 26.75 25.56 -2.41
C ALA A 130 25.71 26.06 -1.40
N ARG A 131 25.58 27.39 -1.19
CA ARG A 131 24.53 28.00 -0.35
C ARG A 131 23.13 27.73 -0.91
N GLY A 132 22.95 27.84 -2.23
CA GLY A 132 21.69 27.51 -2.89
C GLY A 132 21.28 26.06 -2.66
N ILE A 133 22.21 25.11 -2.83
CA ILE A 133 21.95 23.68 -2.59
C ILE A 133 21.71 23.40 -1.09
N ALA A 134 22.47 24.03 -0.20
CA ALA A 134 22.27 23.90 1.25
C ALA A 134 20.87 24.37 1.69
N TYR A 135 20.35 25.44 1.09
CA TYR A 135 18.99 25.91 1.31
C TYR A 135 17.94 24.86 0.89
N LEU A 136 18.11 24.22 -0.27
CA LEU A 136 17.21 23.14 -0.73
C LEU A 136 17.19 21.93 0.21
N HIS A 137 18.34 21.60 0.80
CA HIS A 137 18.49 20.46 1.69
C HIS A 137 17.95 20.70 3.11
N ASP A 138 17.72 21.94 3.51
CA ASP A 138 17.30 22.33 4.88
C ASP A 138 15.77 22.38 5.03
N PRO A 139 15.14 21.34 5.60
CA PRO A 139 13.69 21.29 5.74
C PRO A 139 13.14 22.36 6.71
N LYS A 140 13.97 22.98 7.56
CA LYS A 140 13.53 24.08 8.44
C LYS A 140 13.24 25.35 7.67
N LYS A 141 13.92 25.57 6.54
CA LYS A 141 13.79 26.78 5.72
C LYS A 141 12.71 26.66 4.65
N THR A 142 12.57 25.47 4.08
CA THR A 142 11.67 25.19 2.94
C THR A 142 10.42 24.42 3.33
N GLN A 143 10.26 24.05 4.61
CA GLN A 143 9.22 23.14 5.14
C GLN A 143 9.24 21.71 4.54
N ARG A 144 10.12 21.45 3.56
CA ARG A 144 10.26 20.19 2.81
C ARG A 144 11.69 20.05 2.32
N ARG A 145 12.31 18.88 2.39
CA ARG A 145 13.66 18.70 1.83
C ARG A 145 13.57 18.47 0.32
N ILE A 146 14.35 19.21 -0.45
CA ILE A 146 14.35 19.19 -1.92
C ILE A 146 15.68 18.62 -2.39
N LEU A 147 15.62 17.56 -3.19
CA LEU A 147 16.77 16.92 -3.83
C LEU A 147 16.78 17.34 -5.30
N HIS A 148 17.83 18.03 -5.74
CA HIS A 148 17.88 18.66 -7.07
C HIS A 148 18.05 17.64 -8.18
N ARG A 149 18.96 16.67 -7.99
CA ARG A 149 19.18 15.47 -8.84
C ARG A 149 19.81 15.71 -10.22
N ASP A 150 19.97 16.97 -10.62
CA ASP A 150 20.69 17.36 -11.85
C ASP A 150 21.62 18.56 -11.62
N ILE A 151 22.44 18.49 -10.57
CA ILE A 151 23.48 19.51 -10.33
C ILE A 151 24.63 19.30 -11.32
N LYS A 152 24.90 20.33 -12.14
CA LYS A 152 25.98 20.40 -13.12
C LYS A 152 26.28 21.85 -13.45
N SER A 153 27.45 22.11 -14.04
CA SER A 153 27.87 23.47 -14.41
C SER A 153 26.91 24.16 -15.38
N SER A 154 26.28 23.43 -16.31
CA SER A 154 25.27 24.00 -17.22
C SER A 154 23.98 24.47 -16.53
N ASN A 155 23.71 23.98 -15.31
CA ASN A 155 22.52 24.33 -14.51
C ASN A 155 22.82 25.37 -13.42
N ILE A 156 24.06 25.88 -13.36
CA ILE A 156 24.46 26.98 -12.48
C ILE A 156 24.62 28.23 -13.34
N LEU A 157 23.66 29.15 -13.21
CA LEU A 157 23.62 30.41 -13.97
C LEU A 157 24.37 31.52 -13.21
N LEU A 158 24.88 32.50 -13.95
CA LEU A 158 25.69 33.60 -13.41
C LEU A 158 25.03 34.95 -13.72
N ASP A 159 24.82 35.79 -12.71
CA ASP A 159 24.28 37.13 -12.91
C ASP A 159 25.36 38.17 -13.25
N GLU A 160 24.98 39.44 -13.41
CA GLU A 160 25.89 40.53 -13.75
C GLU A 160 27.04 40.68 -12.74
N LYS A 161 26.80 40.31 -11.48
CA LYS A 161 27.75 40.36 -10.35
C LYS A 161 28.53 39.05 -10.17
N TRP A 162 28.38 38.09 -11.07
CA TRP A 162 28.95 36.73 -10.97
C TRP A 162 28.38 35.91 -9.79
N THR A 163 27.19 36.27 -9.31
CA THR A 163 26.48 35.48 -8.32
C THR A 163 25.94 34.21 -8.96
N ALA A 164 26.24 33.06 -8.37
CA ALA A 164 25.73 31.78 -8.82
C ALA A 164 24.25 31.60 -8.45
N LYS A 165 23.45 31.14 -9.41
CA LYS A 165 22.03 30.78 -9.28
C LYS A 165 21.79 29.37 -9.80
N VAL A 166 21.43 28.45 -8.91
CA VAL A 166 21.06 27.08 -9.29
C VAL A 166 19.71 27.08 -9.99
N SER A 167 19.59 26.34 -11.09
CA SER A 167 18.44 26.31 -11.98
C SER A 167 18.11 24.89 -12.45
N ASP A 168 16.99 24.74 -13.16
CA ASP A 168 16.49 23.49 -13.76
C ASP A 168 16.05 22.41 -12.74
N PHE A 169 14.85 22.61 -12.19
CA PHE A 169 14.26 21.75 -11.17
C PHE A 169 13.35 20.65 -11.73
N GLY A 170 13.31 20.46 -13.05
CA GLY A 170 12.41 19.49 -13.71
C GLY A 170 12.59 18.04 -13.24
N LEU A 171 13.80 17.68 -12.80
CA LEU A 171 14.13 16.34 -12.27
C LEU A 171 14.02 16.21 -10.75
N SER A 172 13.82 17.33 -10.04
CA SER A 172 13.89 17.40 -8.59
C SER A 172 12.86 16.51 -7.87
N LYS A 173 13.15 16.19 -6.61
CA LYS A 173 12.29 15.40 -5.72
C LYS A 173 12.10 16.11 -4.39
N VAL A 174 10.84 16.24 -4.00
CA VAL A 174 10.46 16.85 -2.72
C VAL A 174 10.13 15.76 -1.72
N THR A 175 10.71 15.86 -0.52
CA THR A 175 10.49 14.95 0.61
C THR A 175 9.87 15.70 1.79
N PRO A 176 8.89 15.11 2.50
CA PRO A 176 8.35 15.70 3.71
C PRO A 176 9.45 15.91 4.78
N ALA A 177 9.42 17.06 5.47
CA ALA A 177 10.40 17.41 6.51
C ALA A 177 10.46 16.41 7.69
N ASN A 178 9.37 15.67 7.93
CA ASN A 178 9.19 14.69 9.00
C ASN A 178 9.58 13.26 8.59
N GLN A 179 10.16 13.06 7.41
CA GLN A 179 10.60 11.74 6.98
C GLN A 179 11.77 11.24 7.85
N THR A 180 11.59 10.07 8.48
CA THR A 180 12.58 9.46 9.39
C THR A 180 13.87 9.03 8.69
N ARG A 181 13.80 8.62 7.41
CA ARG A 181 14.96 8.25 6.60
C ARG A 181 15.46 9.45 5.78
N SER A 182 16.77 9.57 5.63
CA SER A 182 17.40 10.66 4.85
C SER A 182 17.31 10.49 3.33
N TYR A 183 16.77 9.36 2.85
CA TYR A 183 16.79 8.94 1.45
C TYR A 183 15.40 8.52 0.92
N LEU A 184 15.31 8.41 -0.41
CA LEU A 184 14.17 7.93 -1.20
C LEU A 184 14.60 6.83 -2.16
N VAL A 185 13.71 5.88 -2.47
CA VAL A 185 13.92 4.99 -3.62
C VAL A 185 13.15 5.54 -4.82
N SER A 186 13.87 5.82 -5.90
CA SER A 186 13.38 6.48 -7.11
C SER A 186 14.00 5.84 -8.35
N ASN A 187 13.30 5.92 -9.49
CA ASN A 187 13.92 5.66 -10.78
C ASN A 187 15.19 6.50 -10.92
N VAL A 188 16.19 6.04 -11.65
CA VAL A 188 17.42 6.80 -11.88
C VAL A 188 17.14 7.91 -12.91
N ALA A 189 17.61 9.13 -12.64
CA ALA A 189 17.66 10.23 -13.61
C ALA A 189 18.70 11.25 -13.15
N GLY A 190 19.23 12.02 -14.08
CA GLY A 190 20.33 12.96 -13.89
C GLY A 190 21.27 12.87 -15.09
N THR A 191 22.22 13.80 -15.17
CA THR A 191 23.20 13.83 -16.27
C THR A 191 24.33 12.82 -16.04
N LEU A 192 24.67 12.04 -17.07
CA LEU A 192 25.76 11.06 -17.03
C LEU A 192 27.09 11.77 -16.67
N GLY A 193 27.88 11.17 -15.79
CA GLY A 193 29.14 11.75 -15.27
C GLY A 193 28.97 12.54 -13.97
N TYR A 194 27.84 13.21 -13.77
CA TYR A 194 27.51 13.89 -12.50
C TYR A 194 26.73 12.98 -11.54
N CYS A 195 26.01 11.99 -12.09
CA CYS A 195 25.16 11.09 -11.30
C CYS A 195 25.98 10.25 -10.31
N ASP A 196 25.56 10.26 -9.04
CA ASP A 196 26.15 9.43 -7.98
C ASP A 196 26.11 7.94 -8.36
N PRO A 197 27.25 7.23 -8.38
CA PRO A 197 27.32 5.83 -8.80
C PRO A 197 26.46 4.89 -7.96
N GLU A 198 26.32 5.15 -6.65
CA GLU A 198 25.46 4.34 -5.78
C GLU A 198 23.99 4.55 -6.14
N TYR A 199 23.57 5.80 -6.29
CA TYR A 199 22.23 6.13 -6.76
C TYR A 199 21.94 5.53 -8.13
N HIS A 200 22.88 5.59 -9.06
CA HIS A 200 22.74 5.01 -10.39
C HIS A 200 22.57 3.48 -10.35
N ALA A 201 23.27 2.79 -9.45
CA ALA A 201 23.18 1.33 -9.33
C ALA A 201 21.88 0.86 -8.63
N THR A 202 21.40 1.63 -7.66
CA THR A 202 20.38 1.19 -6.69
C THR A 202 19.04 1.93 -6.80
N GLY A 203 19.03 3.13 -7.37
CA GLY A 203 17.88 4.04 -7.32
C GLY A 203 17.69 4.77 -5.99
N ILE A 204 18.64 4.66 -5.05
CA ILE A 204 18.56 5.32 -3.75
C ILE A 204 19.03 6.76 -3.87
N LEU A 205 18.10 7.69 -3.74
CA LEU A 205 18.32 9.11 -3.87
C LEU A 205 18.35 9.76 -2.49
N SER A 206 19.44 10.44 -2.15
CA SER A 206 19.59 11.22 -0.92
C SER A 206 20.20 12.59 -1.20
N LYS A 207 20.36 13.42 -0.15
CA LYS A 207 21.00 14.74 -0.28
C LYS A 207 22.48 14.62 -0.66
N GLU A 208 23.11 13.52 -0.26
CA GLU A 208 24.50 13.18 -0.55
C GLU A 208 24.73 12.91 -2.04
N CYS A 209 23.69 12.58 -2.83
CA CYS A 209 23.77 12.48 -4.29
C CYS A 209 23.96 13.85 -4.96
N ASP A 210 23.30 14.90 -4.46
CA ASP A 210 23.54 16.28 -4.90
C ASP A 210 24.95 16.74 -4.49
N VAL A 211 25.44 16.32 -3.32
CA VAL A 211 26.82 16.61 -2.86
C VAL A 211 27.85 15.99 -3.82
N TYR A 212 27.66 14.74 -4.23
CA TYR A 212 28.52 14.10 -5.23
C TYR A 212 28.50 14.86 -6.55
N SER A 213 27.30 15.18 -7.05
CA SER A 213 27.13 15.93 -8.30
C SER A 213 27.83 17.30 -8.23
N PHE A 214 27.74 17.98 -7.08
CA PHE A 214 28.46 19.24 -6.83
C PHE A 214 29.97 19.05 -6.72
N GLY A 215 30.44 17.93 -6.15
CA GLY A 215 31.85 17.54 -6.16
C GLY A 215 32.42 17.49 -7.57
N VAL A 216 31.68 16.92 -8.53
CA VAL A 216 32.07 16.91 -9.95
C VAL A 216 32.21 18.34 -10.48
N VAL A 217 31.25 19.23 -10.18
CA VAL A 217 31.31 20.65 -10.57
C VAL A 217 32.55 21.35 -9.99
N LEU A 218 32.91 21.10 -8.73
CA LEU A 218 34.13 21.67 -8.13
C LEU A 218 35.38 21.30 -8.94
N PHE A 219 35.47 20.06 -9.43
CA PHE A 219 36.56 19.64 -10.30
C PHE A 219 36.55 20.32 -11.67
N GLU A 220 35.38 20.48 -12.29
CA GLU A 220 35.29 21.20 -13.57
C GLU A 220 35.80 22.64 -13.44
N ILE A 221 35.49 23.28 -12.31
CA ILE A 221 35.92 24.64 -11.99
C ILE A 221 37.43 24.72 -11.76
N MET A 222 38.04 23.72 -11.12
CA MET A 222 39.49 23.68 -10.90
C MET A 222 40.28 23.35 -12.17
N CYS A 223 39.79 22.40 -12.96
CA CYS A 223 40.47 21.89 -14.16
C CYS A 223 40.22 22.76 -15.39
N GLY A 224 39.15 23.57 -15.38
CA GLY A 224 38.71 24.36 -16.53
C GLY A 224 38.24 23.49 -17.71
N ARG A 225 37.68 22.31 -17.42
CA ARG A 225 37.20 21.33 -18.42
C ARG A 225 35.91 20.67 -17.95
N LEU A 226 35.07 20.26 -18.90
CA LEU A 226 33.78 19.62 -18.62
C LEU A 226 33.92 18.11 -18.35
N CYS A 227 33.10 17.60 -17.43
CA CYS A 227 33.12 16.23 -16.88
C CYS A 227 33.21 15.14 -17.95
N CYS A 228 32.43 15.30 -19.01
CA CYS A 228 32.37 14.37 -20.12
C CYS A 228 32.66 15.09 -21.44
N GLU A 229 33.51 14.48 -22.26
CA GLU A 229 33.85 14.93 -23.60
C GLU A 229 33.23 13.97 -24.63
N VAL A 230 32.89 14.49 -25.80
CA VAL A 230 32.40 13.66 -26.92
C VAL A 230 33.60 13.31 -27.80
N GLU A 231 34.02 12.05 -27.75
CA GLU A 231 35.06 11.52 -28.64
C GLU A 231 34.43 10.51 -29.61
N LYS A 232 34.54 10.76 -30.93
CA LYS A 232 34.01 9.87 -31.99
C LYS A 232 32.56 9.43 -31.74
N ASP A 233 31.68 10.40 -31.46
CA ASP A 233 30.25 10.21 -31.17
C ASP A 233 29.95 9.37 -29.91
N LYS A 234 30.93 9.16 -29.02
CA LYS A 234 30.74 8.54 -27.70
C LYS A 234 31.02 9.56 -26.61
N LEU A 235 30.08 9.66 -25.67
CA LEU A 235 30.27 10.45 -24.46
C LEU A 235 31.20 9.69 -23.51
N ILE A 236 32.37 10.24 -23.22
CA ILE A 236 33.37 9.67 -22.30
C ILE A 236 33.49 10.59 -21.09
N CYS A 237 33.25 10.08 -19.89
CA CYS A 237 33.39 10.86 -18.66
C CYS A 237 34.82 10.72 -18.10
N ILE A 238 35.74 11.43 -18.75
CA ILE A 238 37.19 11.33 -18.56
C ILE A 238 37.62 11.89 -17.20
N LEU A 239 36.95 12.92 -16.67
CA LEU A 239 37.40 13.65 -15.48
C LEU A 239 37.35 12.82 -14.20
N VAL A 240 36.27 12.06 -13.95
CA VAL A 240 36.16 11.25 -12.73
C VAL A 240 37.22 10.14 -12.73
N HIS A 241 37.43 9.47 -13.87
CA HIS A 241 38.44 8.40 -14.00
C HIS A 241 39.87 8.94 -13.93
N THR A 242 40.17 10.04 -14.63
CA THR A 242 41.48 10.69 -14.62
C THR A 242 41.83 11.21 -13.22
N TRP A 243 40.85 11.72 -12.50
CA TRP A 243 41.01 12.19 -11.12
C TRP A 243 41.33 11.06 -10.13
N THR A 244 40.56 9.96 -10.18
CA THR A 244 40.77 8.82 -9.26
C THR A 244 42.21 8.30 -9.37
N ASN A 245 42.79 8.31 -10.58
CA ASN A 245 44.14 7.82 -10.81
C ASN A 245 45.24 8.85 -10.46
N ARG A 246 45.05 10.15 -10.72
CA ARG A 246 46.11 11.17 -10.56
C ARG A 246 46.18 11.82 -9.18
N CYS A 247 45.07 11.82 -8.44
CA CYS A 247 45.04 12.35 -7.07
C CYS A 247 45.73 11.41 -6.07
N ASP A 248 45.73 10.10 -6.35
CA ASP A 248 46.45 9.09 -5.55
C ASP A 248 47.97 9.13 -5.79
N GLU A 249 48.43 9.79 -6.87
CA GLU A 249 49.85 9.98 -7.22
C GLU A 249 50.44 11.32 -6.75
N ASP A 250 49.68 12.15 -6.01
CA ASP A 250 50.07 13.50 -5.57
C ASP A 250 50.36 14.49 -6.73
N ARG A 251 49.68 14.31 -7.87
CA ARG A 251 49.87 15.06 -9.12
C ARG A 251 48.76 16.07 -9.40
N LEU A 252 48.30 16.80 -8.38
CA LEU A 252 47.24 17.79 -8.52
C LEU A 252 47.61 18.93 -9.50
N ASP A 253 48.87 19.34 -9.53
CA ASP A 253 49.34 20.38 -10.45
C ASP A 253 49.13 20.03 -11.93
N ASP A 254 49.08 18.75 -12.29
CA ASP A 254 48.93 18.31 -13.69
C ASP A 254 47.51 18.52 -14.24
N ILE A 255 46.52 18.72 -13.38
CA ILE A 255 45.10 18.83 -13.77
C ILE A 255 44.53 20.24 -13.62
N ILE A 256 45.22 21.15 -12.92
CA ILE A 256 44.76 22.53 -12.73
C ILE A 256 44.77 23.28 -14.06
N PHE A 257 43.73 24.09 -14.30
CA PHE A 257 43.67 24.96 -15.46
C PHE A 257 44.91 25.85 -15.54
N PRO A 258 45.69 25.84 -16.65
CA PRO A 258 47.00 26.50 -16.71
C PRO A 258 47.01 27.96 -16.25
N ASP A 259 45.97 28.73 -16.59
CA ASP A 259 45.88 30.15 -16.24
C ASP A 259 45.56 30.40 -14.76
N LEU A 260 45.10 29.39 -14.02
CA LEU A 260 44.87 29.49 -12.57
C LEU A 260 46.14 29.20 -11.77
N LYS A 261 47.11 28.44 -12.31
CA LYS A 261 48.30 27.99 -11.58
C LYS A 261 49.10 29.15 -10.97
N GLN A 262 49.16 30.29 -11.66
CA GLN A 262 49.87 31.47 -11.19
C GLN A 262 49.06 32.34 -10.22
N GLN A 263 47.75 32.08 -10.08
CA GLN A 263 46.83 32.84 -9.22
C GLN A 263 46.60 32.18 -7.87
N ILE A 264 46.66 30.84 -7.82
CA ILE A 264 46.19 30.07 -6.67
C ILE A 264 47.25 30.02 -5.56
N ASN A 265 46.84 30.37 -4.33
CA ASN A 265 47.59 30.07 -3.13
C ASN A 265 47.51 28.56 -2.80
N GLN A 266 48.62 27.95 -2.40
CA GLN A 266 48.70 26.51 -2.17
C GLN A 266 47.73 26.01 -1.08
N ASP A 267 47.55 26.74 0.03
CA ASP A 267 46.61 26.34 1.08
C ASP A 267 45.15 26.45 0.62
N SER A 268 44.85 27.45 -0.21
CA SER A 268 43.56 27.59 -0.88
C SER A 268 43.28 26.39 -1.80
N LEU A 269 44.25 26.00 -2.62
CA LEU A 269 44.16 24.83 -3.49
C LEU A 269 43.94 23.55 -2.71
N LEU A 270 44.74 23.31 -1.67
CA LEU A 270 44.70 22.09 -0.87
C LEU A 270 43.36 21.97 -0.15
N THR A 271 42.87 23.05 0.46
CA THR A 271 41.55 23.10 1.09
C THR A 271 40.44 22.82 0.08
N PHE A 272 40.48 23.46 -1.09
CA PHE A 272 39.50 23.26 -2.15
C PHE A 272 39.49 21.83 -2.69
N ALA A 273 40.67 21.28 -3.00
CA ALA A 273 40.82 19.92 -3.51
C ALA A 273 40.38 18.87 -2.47
N ALA A 274 40.69 19.11 -1.19
CA ALA A 274 40.28 18.25 -0.09
C ALA A 274 38.75 18.17 0.04
N ILE A 275 38.05 19.31 0.01
CA ILE A 275 36.58 19.30 0.09
C ILE A 275 35.95 18.70 -1.17
N ALA A 276 36.46 19.00 -2.35
CA ALA A 276 35.99 18.41 -3.62
C ALA A 276 36.13 16.87 -3.61
N ARG A 277 37.27 16.36 -3.11
CA ARG A 277 37.52 14.91 -2.93
C ARG A 277 36.52 14.29 -1.95
N ARG A 278 36.28 14.92 -0.80
CA ARG A 278 35.31 14.42 0.18
C ARG A 278 33.89 14.36 -0.40
N CYS A 279 33.50 15.32 -1.24
CA CYS A 279 32.22 15.27 -1.96
C CYS A 279 32.10 14.06 -2.90
N LEU A 280 33.19 13.65 -3.54
CA LEU A 280 33.24 12.48 -4.45
C LEU A 280 33.49 11.15 -3.75
N ASN A 281 33.46 11.10 -2.41
CA ASN A 281 33.65 9.84 -1.69
C ASN A 281 32.61 8.81 -2.14
N ARG A 282 33.05 7.56 -2.36
CA ARG A 282 32.15 6.46 -2.71
C ARG A 282 31.18 6.14 -1.58
N ASP A 283 31.62 6.31 -0.33
CA ASP A 283 30.71 6.20 0.81
C ASP A 283 29.95 7.51 1.00
N HIS A 284 28.64 7.46 0.77
CA HIS A 284 27.78 8.63 0.89
C HIS A 284 27.75 9.20 2.31
N LYS A 285 27.97 8.41 3.38
CA LYS A 285 27.97 8.90 4.78
C LYS A 285 29.22 9.72 5.11
N GLU A 286 30.31 9.45 4.42
CA GLU A 286 31.58 10.18 4.56
C GLU A 286 31.58 11.49 3.75
N ARG A 287 30.58 11.69 2.88
CA ARG A 287 30.41 12.95 2.17
C ARG A 287 29.98 14.05 3.15
N PRO A 288 30.57 15.25 3.06
CA PRO A 288 30.17 16.39 3.88
C PRO A 288 28.73 16.78 3.54
N ASN A 289 28.04 17.41 4.49
CA ASN A 289 26.80 18.10 4.13
C ASN A 289 27.11 19.45 3.45
N MET A 290 26.15 20.02 2.72
CA MET A 290 26.39 21.26 1.97
C MET A 290 26.74 22.48 2.85
N ILE A 291 26.37 22.49 4.14
CA ILE A 291 26.77 23.56 5.06
C ILE A 291 28.26 23.46 5.36
N GLU A 292 28.77 22.25 5.57
CA GLU A 292 30.22 22.00 5.70
C GLU A 292 30.96 22.36 4.41
N VAL A 293 30.42 21.99 3.24
CA VAL A 293 31.01 22.38 1.94
C VAL A 293 31.11 23.90 1.81
N VAL A 294 30.07 24.66 2.16
CA VAL A 294 30.11 26.13 2.18
C VAL A 294 31.24 26.63 3.08
N ARG A 295 31.33 26.10 4.31
CA ARG A 295 32.35 26.52 5.30
C ARG A 295 33.77 26.29 4.79
N GLU A 296 34.06 25.11 4.24
CA GLU A 296 35.40 24.78 3.73
C GLU A 296 35.78 25.61 2.50
N LEU A 297 34.82 25.92 1.62
CA LEU A 297 35.04 26.83 0.51
C LEU A 297 35.32 28.28 0.98
N GLU A 298 34.67 28.73 2.06
CA GLU A 298 34.96 30.02 2.69
C GLU A 298 36.37 30.05 3.33
N VAL A 299 36.83 28.93 3.90
CA VAL A 299 38.21 28.77 4.38
C VAL A 299 39.20 28.84 3.21
N ALA A 300 38.94 28.14 2.10
CA ALA A 300 39.78 28.22 0.90
C ALA A 300 39.86 29.66 0.34
N LEU A 301 38.75 30.41 0.36
CA LEU A 301 38.73 31.83 0.00
C LEU A 301 39.54 32.69 0.97
N HIS A 302 39.46 32.40 2.27
CA HIS A 302 40.23 33.10 3.28
C HIS A 302 41.74 32.91 3.08
N HIS A 303 42.21 31.68 2.83
CA HIS A 303 43.62 31.39 2.52
C HIS A 303 44.10 32.13 1.27
N GLN A 304 43.24 32.25 0.25
CA GLN A 304 43.55 32.99 -0.96
C GLN A 304 43.72 34.49 -0.70
N GLN A 305 42.93 35.06 0.21
CA GLN A 305 42.92 36.50 0.50
C GLN A 305 43.96 36.89 1.57
N ASN A 306 44.31 35.98 2.48
CA ASN A 306 45.22 36.22 3.60
C ASN A 306 46.25 35.09 3.73
N PRO A 307 47.34 35.10 2.92
CA PRO A 307 48.38 34.07 2.99
C PRO A 307 49.18 34.19 4.31
N MET A 308 48.98 33.27 5.26
CA MET A 308 49.84 33.10 6.45
C MET A 308 50.52 31.72 6.41
N LYS A 309 51.71 31.60 7.02
CA LYS A 309 52.61 30.44 6.94
C LYS A 309 52.32 29.34 8.00
N HIS A 310 52.40 28.06 7.58
CA HIS A 310 52.47 26.78 8.33
C HIS A 310 51.17 26.29 9.01
N GLU A 311 50.84 24.99 9.20
CA GLU A 311 51.48 23.67 9.02
C GLU A 311 50.33 22.61 8.95
N ILE A 312 50.43 21.58 8.10
CA ILE A 312 49.34 20.60 7.86
C ILE A 312 49.48 19.38 8.78
N SER A 313 48.42 19.03 9.52
CA SER A 313 48.27 17.73 10.18
C SER A 313 47.25 16.86 9.44
N GLU A 314 47.68 15.71 8.94
CA GLU A 314 46.82 14.73 8.25
C GLU A 314 46.04 13.86 9.25
N THR A 315 44.76 13.62 8.95
CA THR A 315 43.92 12.61 9.63
C THR A 315 43.37 11.63 8.59
N LYS A 316 43.67 10.34 8.76
CA LYS A 316 43.11 9.23 7.95
C LYS A 316 41.77 8.77 8.53
N MET A 317 40.80 8.50 7.65
CA MET A 317 39.51 7.85 7.96
C MET A 317 39.45 6.44 7.35
N PRO A 318 38.75 5.47 7.99
CA PRO A 318 38.54 4.13 7.45
C PRO A 318 37.25 3.99 6.62
N THR A 319 37.24 3.00 5.75
CA THR A 319 36.21 2.61 4.77
C THR A 319 35.29 1.50 5.29
N SER A 320 33.96 1.64 5.17
CA SER A 320 33.02 0.50 5.22
C SER A 320 31.59 0.82 4.69
N TYR A 321 31.21 0.10 3.63
CA TYR A 321 29.93 0.00 2.90
C TYR A 321 28.62 0.32 3.68
N GLY A 322 27.84 1.29 3.17
CA GLY A 322 26.84 2.02 3.98
C GLY A 322 25.35 1.80 3.76
N PHE A 323 24.86 1.25 2.64
CA PHE A 323 23.40 1.13 2.42
C PHE A 323 22.79 -0.20 2.91
N VAL A 324 23.50 -1.31 2.75
CA VAL A 324 22.94 -2.63 3.10
C VAL A 324 22.84 -2.84 4.62
N SER A 325 23.54 -2.02 5.40
CA SER A 325 23.65 -2.18 6.86
C SER A 325 22.31 -2.05 7.61
N GLU A 326 21.39 -1.21 7.12
CA GLU A 326 20.08 -1.02 7.77
C GLU A 326 19.23 -2.30 7.73
N PHE A 327 19.39 -3.10 6.68
CA PHE A 327 18.60 -4.32 6.46
C PHE A 327 19.40 -5.60 6.72
N ASP A 328 20.54 -5.51 7.40
CA ASP A 328 21.38 -6.67 7.70
C ASP A 328 20.63 -7.76 8.46
N HIS A 329 19.73 -7.37 9.37
CA HIS A 329 18.86 -8.28 10.11
C HIS A 329 17.87 -9.08 9.22
N LEU A 330 17.59 -8.60 8.00
CA LEU A 330 16.76 -9.28 7.01
C LEU A 330 17.57 -10.14 6.04
N LYS A 331 18.90 -10.12 6.07
CA LYS A 331 19.70 -10.91 5.12
C LYS A 331 19.54 -12.41 5.31
N VAL A 332 19.58 -13.14 4.20
CA VAL A 332 19.73 -14.59 4.11
C VAL A 332 20.71 -14.92 2.98
N ARG A 333 21.47 -16.01 3.13
CA ARG A 333 22.49 -16.38 2.16
C ARG A 333 21.86 -17.00 0.91
N LEU A 334 22.46 -16.78 -0.25
CA LEU A 334 22.00 -17.35 -1.51
C LEU A 334 22.00 -18.88 -1.47
N GLU A 335 22.99 -19.48 -0.80
CA GLU A 335 23.09 -20.94 -0.66
C GLU A 335 21.87 -21.54 0.05
N ASP A 336 21.39 -20.89 1.11
CA ASP A 336 20.19 -21.34 1.85
C ASP A 336 18.94 -21.26 0.96
N ILE A 337 18.85 -20.23 0.09
CA ILE A 337 17.77 -20.11 -0.91
C ILE A 337 17.88 -21.18 -2.00
N LYS A 338 19.09 -21.47 -2.49
CA LYS A 338 19.30 -22.53 -3.49
C LYS A 338 18.88 -23.88 -2.94
N LEU A 339 19.23 -24.20 -1.69
CA LEU A 339 18.77 -25.41 -1.03
C LEU A 339 17.24 -25.45 -0.92
N ALA A 340 16.62 -24.37 -0.43
CA ALA A 340 15.17 -24.27 -0.27
C ALA A 340 14.39 -24.42 -1.58
N THR A 341 14.95 -23.95 -2.70
CA THR A 341 14.28 -23.91 -4.01
C THR A 341 14.69 -25.04 -4.95
N ASN A 342 15.55 -25.96 -4.50
CA ASN A 342 16.21 -26.95 -5.35
C ASN A 342 16.90 -26.30 -6.56
N ASN A 343 17.78 -25.36 -6.27
CA ASN A 343 18.53 -24.53 -7.21
C ASN A 343 17.64 -23.82 -8.25
N PHE A 344 16.57 -23.16 -7.78
CA PHE A 344 15.59 -22.47 -8.62
C PHE A 344 14.95 -23.37 -9.69
N SER A 345 14.62 -24.61 -9.33
CA SER A 345 13.94 -25.55 -10.23
C SER A 345 12.65 -24.97 -10.80
N ASP A 346 12.41 -25.16 -12.10
CA ASP A 346 11.16 -24.72 -12.75
C ASP A 346 9.91 -25.39 -12.15
N ASN A 347 10.06 -26.57 -11.52
CA ASN A 347 8.97 -27.25 -10.79
C ASN A 347 8.50 -26.48 -9.55
N ASN A 348 9.31 -25.55 -9.05
CA ASN A 348 8.99 -24.72 -7.89
C ASN A 348 8.46 -23.34 -8.29
N VAL A 349 8.32 -23.03 -9.58
CA VAL A 349 7.79 -21.74 -10.05
C VAL A 349 6.28 -21.66 -9.79
N ILE A 350 5.86 -20.67 -9.02
CA ILE A 350 4.45 -20.42 -8.67
C ILE A 350 3.87 -19.17 -9.34
N GLY A 351 4.73 -18.32 -9.90
CA GLY A 351 4.35 -17.10 -10.60
C GLY A 351 5.44 -16.59 -11.54
N ARG A 352 5.02 -15.93 -12.62
CA ARG A 352 5.90 -15.22 -13.55
C ARG A 352 5.37 -13.80 -13.71
N GLY A 353 6.13 -12.82 -13.24
CA GLY A 353 5.78 -11.40 -13.34
C GLY A 353 6.76 -10.65 -14.24
N GLY A 354 6.47 -9.37 -14.51
CA GLY A 354 7.34 -8.49 -15.31
C GLY A 354 8.74 -8.26 -14.72
N PHE A 355 8.93 -8.58 -13.44
CA PHE A 355 10.19 -8.38 -12.71
C PHE A 355 10.93 -9.68 -12.38
N GLY A 356 10.41 -10.84 -12.81
CA GLY A 356 11.08 -12.13 -12.63
C GLY A 356 10.16 -13.26 -12.17
N LYS A 357 10.77 -14.40 -11.86
CA LYS A 357 10.08 -15.63 -11.44
C LYS A 357 9.92 -15.66 -9.93
N VAL A 358 8.78 -16.17 -9.47
CA VAL A 358 8.50 -16.44 -8.07
C VAL A 358 8.54 -17.95 -7.83
N TYR A 359 9.33 -18.38 -6.86
CA TYR A 359 9.50 -19.79 -6.49
C TYR A 359 8.90 -20.05 -5.10
N ARG A 360 8.37 -21.25 -4.88
CA ARG A 360 8.11 -21.75 -3.52
C ARG A 360 9.31 -22.54 -3.01
N GLY A 361 9.47 -22.61 -1.69
CA GLY A 361 10.45 -23.50 -1.07
C GLY A 361 10.42 -23.38 0.46
N GLU A 362 11.08 -24.30 1.14
CA GLU A 362 11.12 -24.32 2.61
C GLU A 362 12.40 -23.67 3.12
N LEU A 363 12.26 -22.64 3.96
CA LEU A 363 13.40 -21.91 4.53
C LEU A 363 13.36 -22.00 6.05
N TYR A 364 14.51 -22.30 6.65
CA TYR A 364 14.67 -22.29 8.10
C TYR A 364 14.77 -20.86 8.61
N LEU A 365 13.81 -20.46 9.44
CA LEU A 365 13.68 -19.11 9.96
C LEU A 365 13.50 -19.16 11.49
N PRO A 366 13.65 -18.04 12.22
CA PRO A 366 13.39 -18.03 13.65
C PRO A 366 11.97 -18.54 13.93
N GLY A 367 11.84 -19.66 14.66
CA GLY A 367 10.57 -20.36 14.87
C GLY A 367 10.38 -21.66 14.10
N GLY A 368 11.31 -22.04 13.21
CA GLY A 368 11.34 -23.33 12.54
C GLY A 368 11.37 -23.24 11.01
N GLN A 369 11.28 -24.41 10.36
CA GLN A 369 11.18 -24.53 8.92
C GLN A 369 9.77 -24.15 8.46
N ARG A 370 9.68 -23.23 7.49
CA ARG A 370 8.41 -22.74 6.96
C ARG A 370 8.44 -22.63 5.44
N MET A 371 7.31 -22.91 4.81
CA MET A 371 7.11 -22.66 3.38
C MET A 371 7.08 -21.15 3.11
N VAL A 372 7.88 -20.70 2.14
CA VAL A 372 8.03 -19.28 1.78
C VAL A 372 8.04 -19.09 0.26
N CYS A 373 7.82 -17.85 -0.18
CA CYS A 373 7.95 -17.43 -1.57
C CYS A 373 9.27 -16.69 -1.81
N PHE A 374 9.95 -16.98 -2.90
CA PHE A 374 11.17 -16.30 -3.35
C PHE A 374 10.90 -15.58 -4.67
N LYS A 375 10.80 -14.25 -4.64
CA LYS A 375 10.72 -13.41 -5.86
C LYS A 375 12.15 -13.07 -6.28
N ARG A 376 12.65 -13.76 -7.30
CA ARG A 376 13.99 -13.55 -7.86
C ARG A 376 13.90 -12.56 -9.01
N LEU A 377 14.64 -11.45 -8.89
CA LEU A 377 14.63 -10.41 -9.91
C LEU A 377 15.29 -10.89 -11.20
N ASP A 378 14.64 -10.67 -12.35
CA ASP A 378 15.25 -10.90 -13.67
C ASP A 378 15.86 -9.61 -14.22
N ARG A 379 17.19 -9.55 -14.25
CA ARG A 379 17.97 -8.38 -14.71
C ARG A 379 18.32 -8.42 -16.20
N ARG A 380 17.86 -9.42 -16.97
CA ARG A 380 18.22 -9.58 -18.41
C ARG A 380 17.88 -8.38 -19.28
N LEU A 381 16.89 -7.57 -18.88
CA LEU A 381 16.48 -6.34 -19.56
C LEU A 381 16.97 -5.06 -18.85
N GLY A 382 17.79 -5.16 -17.80
CA GLY A 382 18.35 -4.02 -17.05
C GLY A 382 17.35 -3.23 -16.21
N GLN A 383 16.12 -3.74 -16.02
CA GLN A 383 15.03 -3.10 -15.26
C GLN A 383 14.76 -3.86 -13.95
N GLY A 384 14.19 -3.21 -12.92
CA GLY A 384 13.70 -3.88 -11.70
C GLY A 384 14.47 -3.61 -10.39
N ASN A 385 15.69 -3.05 -10.44
CA ASN A 385 16.46 -2.75 -9.22
C ASN A 385 15.73 -1.76 -8.29
N VAL A 386 15.13 -0.73 -8.89
CA VAL A 386 14.40 0.32 -8.16
C VAL A 386 13.17 -0.26 -7.48
N GLU A 387 12.44 -1.10 -8.20
CA GLU A 387 11.27 -1.81 -7.70
C GLU A 387 11.65 -2.71 -6.53
N PHE A 388 12.74 -3.48 -6.66
CA PHE A 388 13.28 -4.31 -5.59
C PHE A 388 13.57 -3.52 -4.31
N PHE A 389 14.36 -2.45 -4.39
CA PHE A 389 14.68 -1.63 -3.21
C PHE A 389 13.47 -0.88 -2.66
N LYS A 390 12.50 -0.53 -3.50
CA LYS A 390 11.27 0.12 -3.03
C LYS A 390 10.43 -0.86 -2.22
N GLU A 391 10.28 -2.11 -2.69
CA GLU A 391 9.57 -3.14 -1.93
C GLU A 391 10.21 -3.36 -0.56
N ILE A 392 11.53 -3.47 -0.49
CA ILE A 392 12.26 -3.57 0.79
C ILE A 392 11.93 -2.37 1.68
N SER A 393 12.07 -1.15 1.15
CA SER A 393 11.87 0.07 1.92
C SER A 393 10.44 0.22 2.46
N LEU A 394 9.42 -0.28 1.75
CA LEU A 394 8.02 -0.18 2.15
C LEU A 394 7.63 -1.33 3.08
N LEU A 395 7.87 -2.58 2.67
CA LEU A 395 7.43 -3.75 3.45
C LEU A 395 8.24 -3.97 4.72
N SER A 396 9.42 -3.36 4.87
CA SER A 396 10.12 -3.32 6.16
C SER A 396 9.39 -2.44 7.19
N ARG A 397 8.55 -1.49 6.75
CA ARG A 397 7.94 -0.44 7.57
C ARG A 397 6.43 -0.64 7.78
N TYR A 398 5.73 -1.04 6.73
CA TYR A 398 4.27 -1.16 6.72
C TYR A 398 3.88 -2.62 6.96
N ARG A 399 3.25 -2.88 8.11
CA ARG A 399 2.79 -4.22 8.51
C ARG A 399 1.30 -4.17 8.80
N HIS A 400 0.55 -5.02 8.13
CA HIS A 400 -0.90 -5.12 8.28
C HIS A 400 -1.34 -6.53 7.87
N VAL A 401 -2.41 -7.05 8.47
CA VAL A 401 -2.91 -8.41 8.22
C VAL A 401 -3.25 -8.65 6.74
N ASN A 402 -3.69 -7.60 6.05
CA ASN A 402 -4.03 -7.62 4.63
C ASN A 402 -2.90 -7.12 3.70
N LEU A 403 -1.64 -7.08 4.17
CA LEU A 403 -0.47 -6.82 3.33
C LEU A 403 0.46 -8.04 3.34
N VAL A 404 1.14 -8.30 2.22
CA VAL A 404 2.20 -9.31 2.20
C VAL A 404 3.32 -8.95 3.17
N SER A 405 3.89 -9.96 3.82
CA SER A 405 4.96 -9.77 4.80
C SER A 405 6.31 -10.14 4.21
N LEU A 406 7.22 -9.15 4.13
CA LEU A 406 8.61 -9.39 3.76
C LEU A 406 9.36 -10.02 4.95
N LEU A 407 9.89 -11.22 4.75
CA LEU A 407 10.58 -12.01 5.77
C LEU A 407 12.09 -11.81 5.74
N LYS A 408 12.67 -11.92 4.55
CA LYS A 408 14.12 -11.87 4.31
C LYS A 408 14.45 -11.29 2.94
N ILE A 409 15.70 -10.90 2.75
CA ILE A 409 16.27 -10.40 1.50
C ILE A 409 17.60 -11.11 1.20
N CYS A 410 17.91 -11.29 -0.07
CA CYS A 410 19.24 -11.74 -0.52
C CYS A 410 19.77 -10.74 -1.54
N ILE A 411 21.00 -10.27 -1.30
CA ILE A 411 21.77 -9.37 -2.16
C ILE A 411 23.19 -9.94 -2.20
N GLU A 412 23.44 -10.89 -3.09
CA GLU A 412 24.73 -11.60 -3.21
C GLU A 412 25.13 -11.73 -4.68
N GLY A 413 26.27 -11.13 -5.05
CA GLY A 413 26.69 -11.06 -6.45
C GLY A 413 25.67 -10.31 -7.30
N ASP A 414 25.20 -10.95 -8.38
CA ASP A 414 24.14 -10.41 -9.24
C ASP A 414 22.71 -10.82 -8.81
N GLU A 415 22.56 -11.61 -7.75
CA GLU A 415 21.28 -12.13 -7.27
C GLU A 415 20.59 -11.15 -6.32
N LEU A 416 19.37 -10.74 -6.70
CA LEU A 416 18.47 -9.92 -5.90
C LEU A 416 17.17 -10.70 -5.67
N ILE A 417 16.91 -11.12 -4.42
CA ILE A 417 15.79 -12.00 -4.08
C ILE A 417 15.03 -11.48 -2.85
N LEU A 418 13.71 -11.34 -2.98
CA LEU A 418 12.79 -11.01 -1.88
C LEU A 418 12.12 -12.29 -1.39
N VAL A 419 12.06 -12.47 -0.06
CA VAL A 419 11.46 -13.64 0.57
C VAL A 419 10.21 -13.23 1.36
N TYR A 420 9.06 -13.82 1.04
CA TYR A 420 7.77 -13.52 1.67
C TYR A 420 7.14 -14.78 2.29
N ASP A 421 6.10 -14.58 3.10
CA ASP A 421 5.19 -15.68 3.46
C ASP A 421 4.60 -16.34 2.20
N TYR A 422 4.34 -17.66 2.31
CA TYR A 422 3.68 -18.42 1.25
C TYR A 422 2.15 -18.30 1.37
N GLU A 423 1.53 -17.64 0.39
CA GLU A 423 0.08 -17.49 0.30
C GLU A 423 -0.52 -18.65 -0.49
N ALA A 424 -1.01 -19.67 0.21
CA ALA A 424 -1.29 -21.00 -0.35
C ALA A 424 -2.33 -21.04 -1.48
N ARG A 425 -3.25 -20.07 -1.55
CA ARG A 425 -4.25 -19.99 -2.62
C ARG A 425 -3.78 -19.13 -3.80
N GLY A 426 -2.60 -18.51 -3.74
CA GLY A 426 -2.09 -17.68 -4.83
C GLY A 426 -2.97 -16.44 -5.05
N SER A 427 -3.07 -15.98 -6.30
CA SER A 427 -3.66 -14.69 -6.66
C SER A 427 -5.16 -14.75 -6.99
N LEU A 428 -5.89 -13.68 -6.68
CA LEU A 428 -7.35 -13.59 -6.79
C LEU A 428 -7.87 -13.72 -8.23
N ASP A 429 -7.11 -13.24 -9.21
CA ASP A 429 -7.44 -13.32 -10.64
C ASP A 429 -7.75 -14.75 -11.11
N ARG A 430 -7.17 -15.76 -10.47
CA ARG A 430 -7.38 -17.19 -10.79
C ARG A 430 -8.76 -17.72 -10.39
N TYR A 431 -9.49 -17.00 -9.55
CA TYR A 431 -10.77 -17.46 -8.96
C TYR A 431 -11.99 -16.68 -9.44
N LEU A 432 -11.80 -15.62 -10.24
CA LEU A 432 -12.90 -14.72 -10.58
C LEU A 432 -14.04 -15.45 -11.30
N SER A 433 -13.71 -16.36 -12.22
CA SER A 433 -14.66 -17.19 -12.97
C SER A 433 -15.00 -18.53 -12.31
N GLU A 434 -14.45 -18.82 -11.13
CA GLU A 434 -14.66 -20.08 -10.43
C GLU A 434 -15.95 -20.02 -9.59
N PRO A 435 -16.91 -20.95 -9.78
CA PRO A 435 -18.15 -20.98 -9.00
C PRO A 435 -17.91 -21.24 -7.50
N GLY A 436 -16.78 -21.86 -7.15
CA GLY A 436 -16.41 -22.19 -5.77
C GLY A 436 -16.08 -20.99 -4.89
N LEU A 437 -15.87 -19.80 -5.46
CA LEU A 437 -15.66 -18.56 -4.71
C LEU A 437 -17.00 -17.84 -4.50
N THR A 438 -17.61 -18.06 -3.33
CA THR A 438 -18.97 -17.58 -3.00
C THR A 438 -19.06 -16.06 -2.88
N TRP A 439 -20.26 -15.50 -2.97
CA TRP A 439 -20.46 -14.06 -2.82
C TRP A 439 -20.00 -13.53 -1.46
N ALA A 440 -20.31 -14.22 -0.36
CA ALA A 440 -19.81 -13.85 0.98
C ALA A 440 -18.27 -13.86 1.06
N GLN A 441 -17.60 -14.82 0.43
CA GLN A 441 -16.13 -14.84 0.37
C GLN A 441 -15.59 -13.65 -0.43
N ARG A 442 -16.21 -13.31 -1.56
CA ARG A 442 -15.85 -12.14 -2.38
C ARG A 442 -15.97 -10.84 -1.58
N LEU A 443 -17.04 -10.67 -0.81
CA LEU A 443 -17.22 -9.51 0.07
C LEU A 443 -16.11 -9.43 1.14
N LYS A 444 -15.79 -10.55 1.81
CA LYS A 444 -14.71 -10.60 2.82
C LYS A 444 -13.33 -10.26 2.21
N ILE A 445 -13.07 -10.71 0.98
CA ILE A 445 -11.88 -10.33 0.21
C ILE A 445 -11.87 -8.82 -0.07
N CYS A 446 -12.99 -8.25 -0.54
CA CYS A 446 -13.11 -6.81 -0.77
C CYS A 446 -12.80 -6.00 0.50
N VAL A 447 -13.37 -6.40 1.64
CA VAL A 447 -13.12 -5.74 2.94
C VAL A 447 -11.64 -5.78 3.30
N GLY A 448 -10.98 -6.94 3.18
CA GLY A 448 -9.55 -7.07 3.46
C GLY A 448 -8.68 -6.16 2.57
N VAL A 449 -8.97 -6.11 1.27
CA VAL A 449 -8.25 -5.21 0.34
C VAL A 449 -8.54 -3.74 0.68
N ALA A 450 -9.79 -3.39 1.00
CA ALA A 450 -10.16 -2.04 1.37
C ALA A 450 -9.44 -1.57 2.65
N HIS A 451 -9.34 -2.42 3.67
CA HIS A 451 -8.55 -2.14 4.87
C HIS A 451 -7.07 -1.93 4.56
N ALA A 452 -6.48 -2.77 3.71
CA ALA A 452 -5.09 -2.60 3.29
C ALA A 452 -4.84 -1.23 2.64
N ILE A 453 -5.68 -0.85 1.66
CA ILE A 453 -5.53 0.43 0.96
C ILE A 453 -5.81 1.58 1.93
N ASN A 454 -6.83 1.49 2.79
CA ASN A 454 -7.12 2.51 3.80
C ASN A 454 -5.94 2.69 4.78
N TYR A 455 -5.31 1.60 5.23
CA TYR A 455 -4.13 1.62 6.07
C TYR A 455 -2.94 2.31 5.38
N LEU A 456 -2.67 1.99 4.11
CA LEU A 456 -1.63 2.65 3.31
C LEU A 456 -1.93 4.15 3.09
N HIS A 457 -3.21 4.49 2.99
CA HIS A 457 -3.69 5.85 2.79
C HIS A 457 -3.70 6.66 4.09
N GLY A 458 -3.87 6.02 5.24
CA GLY A 458 -3.89 6.69 6.54
C GLY A 458 -2.55 7.37 6.86
N PRO A 459 -2.54 8.46 7.64
CA PRO A 459 -1.29 9.06 8.09
C PRO A 459 -0.46 8.09 8.95
N GLY A 460 -1.12 7.17 9.67
CA GLY A 460 -0.50 6.20 10.58
C GLY A 460 0.50 6.83 11.57
N ASP A 461 1.36 6.00 12.17
CA ASP A 461 2.48 6.49 13.00
C ASP A 461 3.53 7.24 12.16
N THR A 462 3.52 7.01 10.85
CA THR A 462 4.54 7.45 9.90
C THR A 462 4.34 8.90 9.43
N ARG A 463 3.13 9.46 9.61
CA ARG A 463 2.66 10.72 8.99
C ARG A 463 2.90 10.77 7.48
N GLN A 464 2.89 9.61 6.83
CA GLN A 464 3.19 9.42 5.41
C GLN A 464 2.10 8.57 4.76
N ARG A 465 1.77 8.90 3.52
CA ARG A 465 0.78 8.18 2.72
C ARG A 465 1.48 7.33 1.66
N VAL A 466 1.12 6.06 1.55
CA VAL A 466 1.59 5.19 0.47
C VAL A 466 0.50 5.08 -0.60
N LEU A 467 0.86 5.40 -1.84
CA LEU A 467 0.03 5.25 -3.04
C LEU A 467 0.52 4.01 -3.78
N HIS A 468 -0.32 2.98 -3.89
CA HIS A 468 0.09 1.66 -4.36
C HIS A 468 0.42 1.65 -5.85
N ARG A 469 -0.42 2.30 -6.67
CA ARG A 469 -0.33 2.46 -8.16
C ARG A 469 -0.56 1.21 -9.01
N ASP A 470 -0.56 0.02 -8.43
CA ASP A 470 -0.82 -1.23 -9.18
C ASP A 470 -1.77 -2.18 -8.42
N ILE A 471 -2.87 -1.63 -7.91
CA ILE A 471 -3.96 -2.45 -7.34
C ILE A 471 -4.69 -3.16 -8.49
N LYS A 472 -4.66 -4.49 -8.47
CA LYS A 472 -5.32 -5.38 -9.42
C LYS A 472 -5.50 -6.77 -8.81
N SER A 473 -6.40 -7.58 -9.36
CA SER A 473 -6.67 -8.94 -8.86
C SER A 473 -5.44 -9.86 -8.85
N SER A 474 -4.52 -9.74 -9.81
CA SER A 474 -3.28 -10.54 -9.81
C SER A 474 -2.26 -10.14 -8.72
N ASN A 475 -2.39 -8.94 -8.14
CA ASN A 475 -1.58 -8.46 -7.02
C ASN A 475 -2.28 -8.63 -5.66
N ILE A 476 -3.45 -9.27 -5.62
CA ILE A 476 -4.16 -9.62 -4.39
C ILE A 476 -3.99 -11.12 -4.17
N LEU A 477 -3.18 -11.49 -3.18
CA LEU A 477 -2.92 -12.88 -2.80
C LEU A 477 -3.90 -13.35 -1.73
N LEU A 478 -4.11 -14.66 -1.67
CA LEU A 478 -5.06 -15.30 -0.78
C LEU A 478 -4.36 -16.40 0.05
N ASN A 479 -4.53 -16.34 1.37
CA ASN A 479 -4.03 -17.37 2.27
C ASN A 479 -4.98 -18.59 2.35
N GLU A 480 -4.63 -19.59 3.16
CA GLU A 480 -5.45 -20.80 3.37
C GLU A 480 -6.89 -20.50 3.83
N ASN A 481 -7.07 -19.40 4.56
CA ASN A 481 -8.36 -18.93 5.10
C ASN A 481 -9.08 -17.92 4.17
N TRP A 482 -8.67 -17.79 2.91
CA TRP A 482 -9.22 -16.79 1.96
C TRP A 482 -9.04 -15.32 2.40
N THR A 483 -8.12 -15.05 3.33
CA THR A 483 -7.78 -13.68 3.71
C THR A 483 -6.96 -13.04 2.59
N ALA A 484 -7.40 -11.85 2.15
CA ALA A 484 -6.73 -11.09 1.10
C ALA A 484 -5.47 -10.40 1.62
N LYS A 485 -4.38 -10.48 0.84
CA LYS A 485 -3.12 -9.75 1.06
C LYS A 485 -2.71 -8.99 -0.20
N VAL A 486 -2.65 -7.66 -0.09
CA VAL A 486 -2.15 -6.80 -1.17
C VAL A 486 -0.63 -6.93 -1.28
N SER A 487 -0.14 -7.09 -2.51
CA SER A 487 1.26 -7.36 -2.86
C SER A 487 1.77 -6.44 -3.97
N ASP A 488 3.06 -6.55 -4.27
CA ASP A 488 3.75 -5.87 -5.40
C ASP A 488 3.87 -4.35 -5.26
N PHE A 489 4.70 -3.94 -4.29
CA PHE A 489 4.96 -2.54 -3.95
C PHE A 489 6.01 -1.86 -4.82
N GLY A 490 6.53 -2.54 -5.86
CA GLY A 490 7.61 -2.03 -6.71
C GLY A 490 7.27 -0.71 -7.40
N LEU A 491 5.99 -0.50 -7.72
CA LEU A 491 5.54 0.73 -8.36
C LEU A 491 5.12 1.83 -7.38
N SER A 492 4.88 1.53 -6.11
CA SER A 492 4.26 2.43 -5.13
C SER A 492 4.99 3.76 -4.91
N LYS A 493 4.34 4.77 -4.33
CA LYS A 493 4.99 6.05 -4.00
C LYS A 493 4.55 6.57 -2.65
N ILE A 494 5.46 7.28 -1.98
CA ILE A 494 5.15 7.99 -0.75
C ILE A 494 4.74 9.42 -1.10
N GLY A 495 3.62 9.87 -0.56
CA GLY A 495 3.14 11.24 -0.63
C GLY A 495 2.94 11.84 0.77
N PRO A 496 2.80 13.17 0.86
CA PRO A 496 2.51 13.84 2.14
C PRO A 496 1.12 13.45 2.65
N ALA A 497 1.01 13.08 3.93
CA ALA A 497 -0.28 12.75 4.55
C ALA A 497 -0.95 13.94 5.24
N ASN A 498 -0.18 14.98 5.61
CA ASN A 498 -0.62 16.11 6.44
C ASN A 498 -0.63 17.46 5.69
N GLN A 499 -0.61 17.46 4.36
CA GLN A 499 -0.66 18.68 3.55
C GLN A 499 -2.02 18.83 2.85
N PRO A 500 -2.51 20.07 2.62
CA PRO A 500 -3.79 20.30 1.92
C PRO A 500 -3.79 19.72 0.51
N ALA A 501 -2.65 19.81 -0.18
CA ALA A 501 -2.38 19.16 -1.46
C ALA A 501 -1.82 17.75 -1.22
N THR A 502 -2.59 16.71 -1.53
CA THR A 502 -2.22 15.29 -1.31
C THR A 502 -1.68 14.59 -2.56
N TYR A 503 -1.43 15.33 -3.64
CA TYR A 503 -1.03 14.78 -4.94
C TYR A 503 0.49 14.71 -5.12
N VAL A 504 0.93 13.74 -5.94
CA VAL A 504 2.34 13.54 -6.32
C VAL A 504 2.45 13.57 -7.84
N PHE A 505 3.34 14.40 -8.38
CA PHE A 505 3.64 14.36 -9.82
C PHE A 505 4.52 13.17 -10.16
N SER A 506 4.02 12.33 -11.06
CA SER A 506 4.71 11.12 -11.46
C SER A 506 4.38 10.74 -12.89
N ASN A 507 5.36 10.21 -13.61
CA ASN A 507 5.13 9.51 -14.87
C ASN A 507 4.04 8.45 -14.65
N ALA A 508 3.09 8.38 -15.57
CA ALA A 508 2.02 7.41 -15.55
C ALA A 508 2.60 6.00 -15.69
N VAL A 509 2.40 5.16 -14.68
CA VAL A 509 2.72 3.72 -14.72
C VAL A 509 1.60 2.97 -14.02
N GLY A 510 1.43 1.70 -14.35
CA GLY A 510 0.38 0.84 -13.81
C GLY A 510 -0.19 -0.05 -14.90
N THR A 511 -1.05 -0.98 -14.52
CA THR A 511 -1.64 -1.92 -15.48
C THR A 511 -2.78 -1.26 -16.27
N PRO A 512 -2.85 -1.42 -17.62
CA PRO A 512 -3.97 -0.95 -18.42
C PRO A 512 -5.32 -1.42 -17.85
N GLY A 513 -6.36 -0.58 -17.96
CA GLY A 513 -7.68 -0.85 -17.38
C GLY A 513 -7.81 -0.48 -15.90
N TYR A 514 -6.78 -0.76 -15.07
CA TYR A 514 -6.77 -0.39 -13.64
C TYR A 514 -6.24 1.02 -13.39
N CYS A 515 -5.36 1.53 -14.26
CA CYS A 515 -4.75 2.84 -14.10
C CYS A 515 -5.80 3.96 -14.19
N ASP A 516 -5.82 4.86 -13.19
CA ASP A 516 -6.71 6.03 -13.18
C ASP A 516 -6.51 6.87 -14.45
N PRO A 517 -7.55 7.07 -15.29
CA PRO A 517 -7.41 7.78 -16.56
C PRO A 517 -6.95 9.22 -16.37
N VAL A 518 -7.34 9.89 -15.28
CA VAL A 518 -6.87 11.26 -15.01
C VAL A 518 -5.39 11.21 -14.68
N TYR A 519 -4.94 10.25 -13.87
CA TYR A 519 -3.52 10.10 -13.56
C TYR A 519 -2.71 9.78 -14.82
N PHE A 520 -3.22 8.90 -15.68
CA PHE A 520 -2.60 8.56 -16.95
C PHE A 520 -2.45 9.79 -17.87
N GLU A 521 -3.51 10.59 -18.01
CA GLU A 521 -3.53 11.78 -18.87
C GLU A 521 -2.64 12.93 -18.35
N THR A 522 -2.46 13.04 -17.03
CA THR A 522 -1.94 14.28 -16.42
C THR A 522 -0.68 14.10 -15.57
N GLY A 523 -0.36 12.87 -15.18
CA GLY A 523 0.69 12.56 -14.21
C GLY A 523 0.37 12.90 -12.75
N PHE A 524 -0.83 13.40 -12.44
CA PHE A 524 -1.27 13.64 -11.06
C PHE A 524 -1.61 12.32 -10.38
N LEU A 525 -0.78 11.86 -9.45
CA LEU A 525 -1.08 10.67 -8.66
C LEU A 525 -1.67 11.06 -7.31
N THR A 526 -2.81 10.48 -6.94
CA THR A 526 -3.48 10.74 -5.65
C THR A 526 -3.97 9.45 -4.99
N LYS A 527 -4.49 9.55 -3.75
CA LYS A 527 -5.13 8.41 -3.07
C LYS A 527 -6.35 7.91 -3.86
N GLU A 528 -7.07 8.81 -4.50
CA GLU A 528 -8.22 8.51 -5.35
C GLU A 528 -7.83 7.75 -6.62
N SER A 529 -6.55 7.74 -7.01
CA SER A 529 -6.07 6.89 -8.10
C SER A 529 -6.08 5.41 -7.70
N ASP A 530 -5.69 5.06 -6.47
CA ASP A 530 -5.82 3.68 -5.97
C ASP A 530 -7.30 3.30 -5.75
N VAL A 531 -8.15 4.26 -5.34
CA VAL A 531 -9.62 4.05 -5.24
C VAL A 531 -10.19 3.65 -6.59
N TYR A 532 -9.78 4.30 -7.68
CA TYR A 532 -10.19 3.93 -9.03
C TYR A 532 -9.79 2.50 -9.36
N SER A 533 -8.52 2.15 -9.13
CA SER A 533 -8.02 0.80 -9.38
C SER A 533 -8.76 -0.26 -8.55
N PHE A 534 -9.10 0.04 -7.29
CA PHE A 534 -9.91 -0.83 -6.46
C PHE A 534 -11.36 -0.96 -6.97
N GLY A 535 -11.97 0.12 -7.46
CA GLY A 535 -13.28 0.07 -8.11
C GLY A 535 -13.33 -0.89 -9.30
N VAL A 536 -12.24 -0.98 -10.07
CA VAL A 536 -12.10 -1.98 -11.15
C VAL A 536 -12.10 -3.40 -10.58
N VAL A 537 -11.36 -3.66 -9.48
CA VAL A 537 -11.37 -4.96 -8.79
C VAL A 537 -12.75 -5.33 -8.24
N LEU A 538 -13.52 -4.36 -7.71
CA LEU A 538 -14.90 -4.60 -7.27
C LEU A 538 -15.79 -5.09 -8.43
N PHE A 539 -15.64 -4.50 -9.62
CA PHE A 539 -16.33 -5.00 -10.81
C PHE A 539 -15.84 -6.39 -11.23
N GLU A 540 -14.54 -6.68 -11.17
CA GLU A 540 -14.01 -8.02 -11.49
C GLU A 540 -14.63 -9.10 -10.62
N LEU A 541 -14.75 -8.84 -9.32
CA LEU A 541 -15.36 -9.75 -8.35
C LEU A 541 -16.86 -9.94 -8.59
N MET A 542 -17.60 -8.88 -8.92
CA MET A 542 -19.04 -8.96 -9.21
C MET A 542 -19.33 -9.63 -10.56
N CYS A 543 -18.51 -9.35 -11.58
CA CYS A 543 -18.72 -9.85 -12.94
C CYS A 543 -18.07 -11.20 -13.20
N GLY A 544 -17.18 -11.66 -12.31
CA GLY A 544 -16.41 -12.89 -12.47
C GLY A 544 -15.49 -12.88 -13.69
N LYS A 545 -15.03 -11.69 -14.11
CA LYS A 545 -14.22 -11.49 -15.32
C LYS A 545 -13.15 -10.45 -15.09
N LEU A 546 -11.96 -10.70 -15.64
CA LEU A 546 -10.88 -9.72 -15.66
C LEU A 546 -11.26 -8.49 -16.48
N CYS A 547 -10.76 -7.32 -16.08
CA CYS A 547 -11.06 -6.06 -16.76
C CYS A 547 -10.37 -5.95 -18.13
N CYS A 548 -9.27 -6.69 -18.32
CA CYS A 548 -8.51 -6.76 -19.57
C CYS A 548 -8.61 -8.17 -20.16
N GLU A 549 -9.08 -8.26 -21.39
CA GLU A 549 -9.06 -9.49 -22.17
C GLU A 549 -7.86 -9.47 -23.12
N TYR A 550 -7.18 -10.62 -23.23
CA TYR A 550 -6.04 -10.79 -24.11
C TYR A 550 -6.36 -11.85 -25.17
N SER A 551 -6.04 -11.56 -26.43
CA SER A 551 -6.12 -12.51 -27.55
C SER A 551 -4.74 -12.64 -28.16
N ASN A 552 -4.20 -13.87 -28.25
CA ASN A 552 -2.85 -14.14 -28.74
C ASN A 552 -1.75 -13.32 -28.04
N GLY A 553 -1.89 -13.05 -26.74
CA GLY A 553 -0.91 -12.26 -25.96
C GLY A 553 -1.03 -10.74 -26.14
N HIS A 554 -1.95 -10.25 -26.97
CA HIS A 554 -2.23 -8.82 -27.13
C HIS A 554 -3.53 -8.42 -26.46
N LEU A 555 -3.56 -7.22 -25.88
CA LEU A 555 -4.76 -6.66 -25.24
C LEU A 555 -5.86 -6.47 -26.30
N SER A 556 -6.93 -7.25 -26.21
CA SER A 556 -8.07 -7.20 -27.16
C SER A 556 -9.16 -6.25 -26.70
N GLN A 557 -9.46 -6.20 -25.40
CA GLN A 557 -10.54 -5.37 -24.88
C GLN A 557 -10.31 -4.94 -23.42
N ILE A 558 -10.75 -3.72 -23.08
CA ILE A 558 -10.87 -3.24 -21.70
C ILE A 558 -12.37 -3.09 -21.36
N LEU A 559 -12.85 -3.82 -20.36
CA LEU A 559 -14.28 -3.94 -20.01
C LEU A 559 -14.82 -2.79 -19.15
N VAL A 560 -13.95 -1.96 -18.55
CA VAL A 560 -14.35 -0.90 -17.60
C VAL A 560 -15.42 0.05 -18.17
N ASN A 561 -15.30 0.42 -19.45
CA ASN A 561 -16.29 1.27 -20.11
C ASN A 561 -17.64 0.56 -20.34
N LYS A 562 -17.62 -0.76 -20.58
CA LYS A 562 -18.83 -1.57 -20.71
C LYS A 562 -19.55 -1.65 -19.36
N TRP A 563 -18.83 -1.97 -18.28
CA TRP A 563 -19.38 -2.04 -16.94
C TRP A 563 -20.03 -0.73 -16.49
N ARG A 564 -19.34 0.41 -16.72
CA ARG A 564 -19.87 1.75 -16.45
C ARG A 564 -21.21 1.99 -17.14
N ARG A 565 -21.29 1.70 -18.45
CA ARG A 565 -22.51 1.87 -19.25
C ARG A 565 -23.64 0.95 -18.79
N CYS A 566 -23.32 -0.29 -18.41
CA CYS A 566 -24.32 -1.24 -17.89
C CYS A 566 -24.91 -0.74 -16.57
N TYR A 567 -24.10 -0.22 -15.66
CA TYR A 567 -24.59 0.39 -14.42
C TYR A 567 -25.49 1.61 -14.71
N GLU A 568 -25.03 2.55 -15.54
CA GLU A 568 -25.77 3.78 -15.89
C GLU A 568 -27.12 3.49 -16.57
N LYS A 569 -27.19 2.41 -17.35
CA LYS A 569 -28.42 1.95 -18.02
C LYS A 569 -29.27 1.01 -17.16
N LYS A 570 -28.90 0.76 -15.90
CA LYS A 570 -29.58 -0.21 -15.00
C LYS A 570 -29.66 -1.63 -15.60
N ARG A 571 -28.62 -2.07 -16.29
CA ARG A 571 -28.47 -3.39 -16.95
C ARG A 571 -27.39 -4.24 -16.27
N LEU A 572 -27.37 -4.26 -14.93
CA LEU A 572 -26.38 -5.01 -14.15
C LEU A 572 -26.52 -6.53 -14.34
N ASP A 573 -27.74 -7.03 -14.53
CA ASP A 573 -28.02 -8.46 -14.74
C ASP A 573 -27.30 -9.07 -15.95
N GLU A 574 -26.84 -8.24 -16.89
CA GLU A 574 -26.10 -8.68 -18.09
C GLU A 574 -24.61 -8.89 -17.84
N ILE A 575 -24.09 -8.36 -16.73
CA ILE A 575 -22.66 -8.41 -16.42
C ILE A 575 -22.35 -9.17 -15.15
N ILE A 576 -23.32 -9.40 -14.26
CA ILE A 576 -23.15 -10.19 -13.04
C ILE A 576 -22.86 -11.64 -13.41
N PHE A 577 -21.89 -12.24 -12.71
CA PHE A 577 -21.56 -13.65 -12.88
C PHE A 577 -22.78 -14.51 -12.53
N SER A 578 -23.21 -15.40 -13.43
CA SER A 578 -24.49 -16.13 -13.33
C SER A 578 -24.63 -16.88 -12.01
N ASP A 579 -23.55 -17.51 -11.56
CA ASP A 579 -23.55 -18.39 -10.39
C ASP A 579 -23.63 -17.61 -9.06
N LEU A 580 -23.45 -16.29 -9.10
CA LEU A 580 -23.60 -15.41 -7.94
C LEU A 580 -25.03 -14.88 -7.78
N LYS A 581 -25.85 -14.87 -8.84
CA LYS A 581 -27.17 -14.19 -8.83
C LYS A 581 -28.09 -14.69 -7.72
N GLU A 582 -28.10 -16.00 -7.47
CA GLU A 582 -28.93 -16.60 -6.42
C GLU A 582 -28.34 -16.43 -5.00
N GLN A 583 -27.07 -16.06 -4.89
CA GLN A 583 -26.37 -15.85 -3.63
C GLN A 583 -26.51 -14.40 -3.13
N MET A 584 -26.82 -13.46 -4.01
CA MET A 584 -26.81 -12.03 -3.71
C MET A 584 -28.18 -11.54 -3.25
N ASP A 585 -28.22 -10.82 -2.14
CA ASP A 585 -29.37 -9.99 -1.82
C ASP A 585 -29.49 -8.85 -2.87
N PRO A 586 -30.66 -8.68 -3.53
CA PRO A 586 -30.82 -7.68 -4.58
C PRO A 586 -30.62 -6.22 -4.13
N CYS A 587 -30.97 -5.90 -2.88
CA CYS A 587 -30.76 -4.57 -2.32
C CYS A 587 -29.27 -4.32 -2.05
N LEU A 588 -28.56 -5.30 -1.50
CA LEU A 588 -27.11 -5.24 -1.29
C LEU A 588 -26.32 -5.15 -2.58
N LEU A 589 -26.73 -5.88 -3.61
CA LEU A 589 -26.13 -5.82 -4.94
C LEU A 589 -26.15 -4.38 -5.48
N SER A 590 -27.27 -3.67 -5.33
CA SER A 590 -27.39 -2.27 -5.74
C SER A 590 -26.39 -1.37 -5.00
N THR A 591 -26.28 -1.52 -3.68
CA THR A 591 -25.33 -0.76 -2.85
C THR A 591 -23.88 -1.05 -3.25
N PHE A 592 -23.52 -2.33 -3.43
CA PHE A 592 -22.19 -2.74 -3.86
C PHE A 592 -21.83 -2.20 -5.26
N ALA A 593 -22.73 -2.36 -6.23
CA ALA A 593 -22.53 -1.88 -7.59
C ALA A 593 -22.43 -0.36 -7.65
N SER A 594 -23.21 0.35 -6.82
CA SER A 594 -23.13 1.80 -6.67
C SER A 594 -21.76 2.24 -6.16
N MET A 595 -21.23 1.56 -5.14
CA MET A 595 -19.91 1.84 -4.59
C MET A 595 -18.80 1.58 -5.62
N ALA A 596 -18.86 0.45 -6.34
CA ALA A 596 -17.92 0.13 -7.42
C ALA A 596 -17.95 1.20 -8.54
N TYR A 597 -19.15 1.67 -8.92
CA TYR A 597 -19.33 2.73 -9.91
C TYR A 597 -18.75 4.07 -9.45
N LEU A 598 -19.00 4.48 -8.20
CA LEU A 598 -18.46 5.72 -7.63
C LEU A 598 -16.93 5.71 -7.62
N CYS A 599 -16.31 4.58 -7.29
CA CYS A 599 -14.85 4.42 -7.31
C CYS A 599 -14.25 4.68 -8.72
N ILE A 600 -14.94 4.27 -9.80
CA ILE A 600 -14.44 4.41 -11.18
C ILE A 600 -14.87 5.72 -11.89
N LYS A 601 -15.39 6.71 -11.15
CA LYS A 601 -15.74 8.02 -11.72
C LYS A 601 -14.54 8.73 -12.34
N LYS A 602 -14.76 9.45 -13.44
CA LYS A 602 -13.69 10.23 -14.09
C LYS A 602 -13.23 11.37 -13.17
N ARG A 603 -14.17 12.06 -12.52
CA ARG A 603 -13.87 13.12 -11.56
C ARG A 603 -13.44 12.52 -10.22
N ARG A 604 -12.31 12.97 -9.69
CA ARG A 604 -11.70 12.42 -8.48
C ARG A 604 -12.44 12.82 -7.21
N ASP A 605 -12.98 14.03 -7.20
CA ASP A 605 -13.80 14.58 -6.11
C ASP A 605 -15.16 13.88 -5.98
N GLU A 606 -15.58 13.12 -6.99
CA GLU A 606 -16.77 12.26 -6.92
C GLU A 606 -16.45 10.84 -6.41
N ARG A 607 -15.17 10.48 -6.29
CA ARG A 607 -14.77 9.16 -5.80
C ARG A 607 -14.85 9.16 -4.26
N PRO A 608 -15.31 8.06 -3.65
CA PRO A 608 -15.40 7.94 -2.20
C PRO A 608 -14.00 7.87 -1.59
N THR A 609 -13.91 8.14 -0.29
CA THR A 609 -12.68 7.81 0.45
C THR A 609 -12.61 6.31 0.72
N MET A 610 -11.41 5.75 0.93
CA MET A 610 -11.31 4.34 1.32
C MET A 610 -11.97 4.04 2.67
N GLU A 611 -12.10 5.03 3.55
CA GLU A 611 -12.85 4.90 4.80
C GLU A 611 -14.35 4.67 4.52
N ASP A 612 -14.93 5.42 3.59
CA ASP A 612 -16.33 5.24 3.16
C ASP A 612 -16.53 3.87 2.50
N VAL A 613 -15.58 3.46 1.67
CA VAL A 613 -15.58 2.16 0.99
C VAL A 613 -15.53 1.00 2.00
N VAL A 614 -14.65 1.08 3.00
CA VAL A 614 -14.56 0.08 4.08
C VAL A 614 -15.90 -0.05 4.82
N LYS A 615 -16.46 1.08 5.29
CA LYS A 615 -17.73 1.09 6.04
C LYS A 615 -18.86 0.41 5.26
N ILE A 616 -19.01 0.72 3.98
CA ILE A 616 -20.07 0.14 3.16
C ILE A 616 -19.85 -1.35 2.90
N LEU A 617 -18.62 -1.79 2.70
CA LEU A 617 -18.31 -3.20 2.49
C LEU A 617 -18.50 -4.03 3.77
N GLU A 618 -18.18 -3.49 4.95
CA GLU A 618 -18.45 -4.14 6.25
C GLU A 618 -19.95 -4.34 6.47
N ILE A 619 -20.75 -3.29 6.24
CA ILE A 619 -22.22 -3.37 6.31
C ILE A 619 -22.75 -4.43 5.32
N ALA A 620 -22.20 -4.49 4.11
CA ALA A 620 -22.59 -5.48 3.12
C ALA A 620 -22.27 -6.92 3.56
N VAL A 621 -21.15 -7.15 4.27
CA VAL A 621 -20.83 -8.47 4.83
C VAL A 621 -21.84 -8.85 5.92
N GLU A 622 -22.13 -7.96 6.86
CA GLU A 622 -23.06 -8.23 7.96
C GLU A 622 -24.47 -8.59 7.44
N GLN A 623 -24.99 -7.81 6.51
CA GLN A 623 -26.31 -8.06 5.92
C GLN A 623 -26.33 -9.31 5.03
N GLN A 624 -25.23 -9.62 4.34
CA GLN A 624 -25.13 -10.86 3.56
C GLN A 624 -25.18 -12.10 4.46
N GLU A 625 -24.53 -12.07 5.63
CA GLU A 625 -24.59 -13.16 6.61
C GLU A 625 -26.03 -13.37 7.13
N GLU A 626 -26.78 -12.29 7.37
CA GLU A 626 -28.20 -12.36 7.76
C GLU A 626 -29.09 -12.90 6.63
N PHE A 627 -28.83 -12.51 5.39
CA PHE A 627 -29.56 -13.00 4.21
C PHE A 627 -29.33 -14.50 3.99
N GLU A 628 -28.09 -14.97 4.06
CA GLU A 628 -27.75 -16.40 3.91
C GLU A 628 -28.43 -17.25 4.99
N GLU A 629 -28.48 -16.76 6.22
CA GLU A 629 -29.20 -17.44 7.31
C GLU A 629 -30.70 -17.49 7.03
N THR A 630 -31.29 -16.39 6.56
CA THR A 630 -32.71 -16.34 6.18
C THR A 630 -33.01 -17.33 5.06
N MET A 631 -32.17 -17.39 4.04
CA MET A 631 -32.30 -18.35 2.93
C MET A 631 -32.13 -19.79 3.39
N ARG A 632 -31.24 -20.06 4.34
CA ARG A 632 -31.06 -21.38 4.95
C ARG A 632 -32.34 -21.80 5.70
N ILE A 633 -32.91 -20.91 6.50
CA ILE A 633 -34.19 -21.15 7.20
C ILE A 633 -35.33 -21.39 6.21
N GLN A 634 -35.39 -20.62 5.11
CA GLN A 634 -36.42 -20.81 4.07
C GLN A 634 -36.25 -22.14 3.31
N LYS A 635 -35.01 -22.55 3.02
CA LYS A 635 -34.72 -23.87 2.41
C LYS A 635 -35.13 -24.99 3.35
N LEU A 636 -34.81 -24.88 4.64
CA LEU A 636 -35.26 -25.82 5.67
C LEU A 636 -36.79 -25.88 5.68
N ARG A 637 -37.47 -24.72 5.72
CA ARG A 637 -38.94 -24.62 5.64
C ARG A 637 -39.53 -25.28 4.39
N LYS A 638 -38.94 -25.07 3.21
CA LYS A 638 -39.39 -25.71 1.96
C LYS A 638 -39.15 -27.23 1.97
N SER A 639 -38.01 -27.68 2.48
CA SER A 639 -37.73 -29.11 2.66
C SER A 639 -38.77 -29.74 3.58
N ILE A 640 -39.11 -29.07 4.68
CA ILE A 640 -40.15 -29.47 5.61
C ILE A 640 -41.51 -29.56 4.91
N LEU A 641 -41.93 -28.51 4.18
CA LEU A 641 -43.22 -28.49 3.47
C LEU A 641 -43.36 -29.61 2.43
N ASN A 642 -42.26 -30.01 1.79
CA ASN A 642 -42.28 -31.11 0.82
C ASN A 642 -42.38 -32.50 1.47
N THR A 643 -42.14 -32.61 2.79
CA THR A 643 -42.16 -33.89 3.53
C THR A 643 -43.49 -34.14 4.24
N SER A 644 -44.36 -33.13 4.40
CA SER A 644 -45.66 -33.24 5.08
C SER A 644 -46.80 -32.75 4.18
N GLN A 645 -47.73 -33.64 3.82
CA GLN A 645 -48.95 -33.27 3.08
C GLN A 645 -50.01 -32.55 3.92
N ASP A 646 -49.79 -32.28 5.21
CA ASP A 646 -50.84 -31.72 6.08
C ASP A 646 -50.56 -30.29 6.57
N GLN A 647 -51.56 -29.44 6.35
CA GLN A 647 -51.65 -28.08 6.87
C GLN A 647 -51.97 -28.10 8.37
N ASN A 648 -50.96 -27.95 9.23
CA ASN A 648 -51.10 -27.29 10.55
C ASN A 648 -49.73 -27.02 11.18
N PHE A 649 -49.09 -25.91 10.78
CA PHE A 649 -47.75 -25.48 11.20
C PHE A 649 -47.65 -24.89 12.63
N ILE A 650 -48.65 -25.09 13.49
CA ILE A 650 -48.66 -24.55 14.86
C ILE A 650 -48.13 -25.57 15.89
N ASN A 651 -48.08 -26.86 15.56
CA ASN A 651 -47.71 -27.95 16.50
C ASN A 651 -46.32 -28.57 16.26
N GLY A 652 -45.44 -27.88 15.51
CA GLY A 652 -44.08 -28.33 15.16
C GLY A 652 -44.02 -29.64 14.37
N ILE A 653 -42.81 -30.13 14.09
CA ILE A 653 -42.55 -31.29 13.22
C ILE A 653 -41.48 -32.20 13.81
N HIS A 654 -41.48 -33.46 13.40
CA HIS A 654 -40.41 -34.40 13.67
C HIS A 654 -39.37 -34.44 12.54
N VAL A 655 -38.09 -34.55 12.93
CA VAL A 655 -36.93 -34.81 12.08
C VAL A 655 -36.02 -35.83 12.78
N ASP A 656 -35.08 -36.41 12.03
CA ASP A 656 -34.13 -37.41 12.55
C ASP A 656 -34.82 -38.66 13.17
N ASP A 657 -35.62 -39.36 12.37
CA ASP A 657 -36.38 -40.56 12.77
C ASP A 657 -37.19 -40.35 14.06
N ASP A 658 -37.94 -39.25 14.11
CA ASP A 658 -38.74 -38.79 15.24
C ASP A 658 -37.95 -38.46 16.52
N ASN A 659 -36.63 -38.39 16.50
CA ASN A 659 -35.83 -38.07 17.68
C ASN A 659 -35.58 -36.58 17.92
N THR A 660 -35.91 -35.72 16.96
CA THR A 660 -35.79 -34.27 17.11
C THR A 660 -37.09 -33.63 16.65
N TRP A 661 -37.61 -32.69 17.44
CA TRP A 661 -38.79 -31.93 17.11
C TRP A 661 -38.42 -30.46 16.90
N LEU A 662 -38.90 -29.86 15.82
CA LEU A 662 -38.58 -28.49 15.43
C LEU A 662 -39.85 -27.63 15.36
N ALA A 663 -39.74 -26.40 15.84
CA ALA A 663 -40.75 -25.36 15.64
C ALA A 663 -40.10 -24.01 15.30
N ILE A 664 -40.83 -23.17 14.57
CA ILE A 664 -40.39 -21.80 14.28
C ILE A 664 -41.17 -20.84 15.16
N LEU A 665 -40.48 -20.17 16.08
CA LEU A 665 -41.05 -19.16 16.97
C LEU A 665 -40.52 -17.78 16.56
N LYS A 666 -41.41 -16.93 16.05
CA LYS A 666 -41.13 -15.57 15.54
C LYS A 666 -39.87 -15.47 14.66
N GLY A 667 -39.69 -16.43 13.76
CA GLY A 667 -38.58 -16.45 12.80
C GLY A 667 -37.27 -17.07 13.31
N LYS A 668 -37.25 -17.61 14.53
CA LYS A 668 -36.11 -18.35 15.09
C LYS A 668 -36.50 -19.81 15.34
N VAL A 669 -35.53 -20.71 15.24
CA VAL A 669 -35.77 -22.14 15.43
C VAL A 669 -35.78 -22.45 16.91
N CYS A 670 -36.83 -23.13 17.37
CA CYS A 670 -36.88 -23.89 18.61
C CYS A 670 -36.60 -25.35 18.28
N GLU A 671 -35.60 -25.92 18.95
CA GLU A 671 -35.14 -27.30 18.74
C GLU A 671 -35.36 -28.09 20.02
N VAL A 672 -36.03 -29.24 19.92
CA VAL A 672 -36.26 -30.16 21.04
C VAL A 672 -35.66 -31.49 20.66
N ILE A 673 -34.79 -32.03 21.48
CA ILE A 673 -34.12 -33.31 21.22
C ILE A 673 -34.63 -34.34 22.22
N SER A 674 -35.15 -35.46 21.69
CA SER A 674 -35.73 -36.54 22.48
C SER A 674 -34.74 -37.09 23.48
N ALA A 675 -35.23 -37.38 24.69
CA ALA A 675 -34.46 -38.05 25.73
C ALA A 675 -33.89 -39.40 25.25
N THR A 676 -34.59 -40.10 24.36
CA THR A 676 -34.15 -41.40 23.80
C THR A 676 -32.85 -41.30 23.00
N LYS A 677 -32.57 -40.13 22.42
CA LYS A 677 -31.35 -39.86 21.65
C LYS A 677 -30.19 -39.39 22.51
N CYS A 678 -30.49 -38.84 23.69
CA CYS A 678 -29.52 -38.08 24.48
C CYS A 678 -29.12 -38.77 25.79
N ILE A 679 -29.84 -39.83 26.17
CA ILE A 679 -29.69 -40.56 27.43
C ILE A 679 -29.57 -42.04 27.10
N SER A 680 -28.50 -42.67 27.56
CA SER A 680 -28.37 -44.12 27.56
C SER A 680 -29.25 -44.68 28.68
N ALA A 681 -30.44 -45.18 28.34
CA ALA A 681 -31.44 -45.62 29.33
C ALA A 681 -31.62 -47.14 29.37
N ASP A 682 -31.90 -47.68 30.56
CA ASP A 682 -32.14 -49.11 30.80
C ASP A 682 -33.56 -49.59 30.39
N SER A 683 -34.52 -48.67 30.18
CA SER A 683 -35.87 -49.03 29.71
C SER A 683 -36.56 -47.88 28.95
N LEU A 684 -36.96 -48.16 27.70
CA LEU A 684 -37.80 -47.28 26.86
C LEU A 684 -39.27 -47.58 27.13
N VAL A 685 -40.11 -46.55 27.19
CA VAL A 685 -41.57 -46.71 27.33
C VAL A 685 -42.28 -45.83 26.32
N HIS A 686 -43.26 -46.44 25.64
CA HIS A 686 -44.18 -45.74 24.76
C HIS A 686 -45.18 -44.93 25.61
N ASP A 687 -45.39 -43.66 25.30
CA ASP A 687 -46.40 -42.84 25.98
C ASP A 687 -47.78 -43.06 25.32
N ASP A 688 -48.60 -43.93 25.90
CA ASP A 688 -49.96 -44.22 25.42
C ASP A 688 -50.94 -43.05 25.64
N THR A 689 -50.54 -41.96 26.30
CA THR A 689 -51.43 -40.83 26.65
C THR A 689 -51.52 -39.72 25.61
N GLN A 690 -50.83 -39.82 24.47
CA GLN A 690 -50.80 -38.84 23.36
C GLN A 690 -50.44 -37.39 23.73
N LYS A 691 -49.82 -37.12 24.89
CA LYS A 691 -49.47 -35.76 25.32
C LYS A 691 -47.98 -35.39 25.19
N SER A 692 -47.10 -36.33 24.87
CA SER A 692 -45.69 -36.01 24.56
C SER A 692 -45.53 -35.59 23.10
N ARG A 693 -44.54 -34.73 22.83
CA ARG A 693 -44.05 -34.49 21.47
C ARG A 693 -43.48 -35.77 20.86
N PHE A 694 -42.86 -36.66 21.64
CA PHE A 694 -42.20 -37.86 21.10
C PHE A 694 -42.99 -39.14 21.39
N PRO A 695 -43.01 -40.12 20.46
CA PRO A 695 -43.72 -41.39 20.68
C PRO A 695 -43.09 -42.25 21.78
N ASN A 696 -41.75 -42.18 21.90
CA ASN A 696 -40.98 -42.90 22.91
C ASN A 696 -40.36 -41.92 23.88
N ILE A 697 -40.49 -42.22 25.18
CA ILE A 697 -39.90 -41.44 26.26
C ILE A 697 -39.03 -42.32 27.15
N VAL A 698 -38.09 -41.70 27.85
CA VAL A 698 -37.20 -42.43 28.77
C VAL A 698 -37.88 -42.52 30.14
N LYS A 699 -38.07 -43.74 30.64
CA LYS A 699 -38.61 -44.02 31.98
C LYS A 699 -37.49 -44.56 32.86
N GLY A 700 -37.29 -43.96 34.03
CA GLY A 700 -36.23 -44.39 34.95
C GLY A 700 -36.58 -44.22 36.43
N GLY A 701 -36.08 -45.14 37.25
CA GLY A 701 -35.93 -44.94 38.69
C GLY A 701 -34.60 -44.21 38.92
N MET A 702 -34.63 -42.89 39.08
CA MET A 702 -33.43 -42.04 38.99
C MET A 702 -32.61 -41.96 40.29
N TYR A 703 -32.43 -43.08 40.98
CA TYR A 703 -31.74 -43.13 42.28
C TYR A 703 -30.26 -42.75 42.19
N ASN A 704 -29.61 -42.98 41.04
CA ASN A 704 -28.17 -42.76 40.86
C ASN A 704 -27.82 -41.53 40.00
N GLY A 705 -28.80 -40.69 39.65
CA GLY A 705 -28.61 -39.60 38.69
C GLY A 705 -28.48 -40.09 37.24
N PHE A 706 -28.39 -39.15 36.29
CA PHE A 706 -28.25 -39.45 34.85
C PHE A 706 -27.46 -38.37 34.14
N THR A 707 -26.91 -38.70 32.97
CA THR A 707 -26.18 -37.77 32.11
C THR A 707 -26.89 -37.62 30.78
N VAL A 708 -26.98 -36.38 30.32
CA VAL A 708 -27.52 -36.02 29.02
C VAL A 708 -26.39 -35.50 28.16
N LYS A 709 -26.22 -36.04 26.95
CA LYS A 709 -25.36 -35.47 25.92
C LYS A 709 -26.21 -35.12 24.70
N VAL A 710 -26.31 -33.84 24.40
CA VAL A 710 -27.09 -33.31 23.28
C VAL A 710 -26.15 -32.60 22.31
N THR A 711 -26.38 -32.79 21.02
CA THR A 711 -25.74 -32.02 19.96
C THR A 711 -26.86 -31.37 19.16
N THR A 712 -26.94 -30.05 19.24
CA THR A 712 -27.92 -29.28 18.45
C THR A 712 -27.47 -29.23 17.00
N GLN A 713 -28.40 -29.09 16.07
CA GLN A 713 -28.05 -28.96 14.64
C GLN A 713 -28.73 -27.77 13.97
N PHE A 714 -29.72 -27.17 14.62
CA PHE A 714 -30.65 -26.23 13.98
C PHE A 714 -30.76 -24.88 14.69
N LEU A 715 -29.92 -24.60 15.71
CA LEU A 715 -29.97 -23.32 16.41
C LEU A 715 -29.63 -22.15 15.49
N SER A 716 -30.34 -21.04 15.66
CA SER A 716 -30.03 -19.80 14.97
C SER A 716 -28.78 -19.15 15.59
N PRO A 717 -27.76 -18.76 14.80
CA PRO A 717 -26.58 -18.07 15.32
C PRO A 717 -26.95 -16.68 15.88
N LYS A 718 -26.07 -16.14 16.73
CA LYS A 718 -26.21 -14.88 17.48
C LYS A 718 -27.53 -14.77 18.26
N THR A 719 -28.16 -15.89 18.59
CA THR A 719 -29.45 -15.93 19.30
C THR A 719 -29.22 -16.49 20.70
N MET A 720 -29.80 -15.83 21.71
CA MET A 720 -29.74 -16.32 23.10
C MET A 720 -30.82 -17.37 23.30
N TYR A 721 -30.43 -18.55 23.77
CA TYR A 721 -31.28 -19.71 24.00
C TYR A 721 -31.34 -20.06 25.48
N THR A 722 -32.55 -20.36 25.95
CA THR A 722 -32.82 -21.08 27.20
C THR A 722 -32.74 -22.57 26.92
N VAL A 723 -32.00 -23.30 27.76
CA VAL A 723 -31.96 -24.76 27.75
C VAL A 723 -32.82 -25.27 28.90
N SER A 724 -33.82 -26.07 28.55
CA SER A 724 -34.78 -26.61 29.51
C SER A 724 -34.86 -28.12 29.46
N LEU A 725 -34.98 -28.76 30.63
CA LEU A 725 -35.34 -30.18 30.75
C LEU A 725 -36.87 -30.31 30.79
N VAL A 726 -37.42 -31.21 29.98
CA VAL A 726 -38.85 -31.50 29.95
C VAL A 726 -39.13 -32.92 30.46
N PHE A 727 -39.96 -33.02 31.50
CA PHE A 727 -40.20 -34.29 32.20
C PHE A 727 -41.56 -34.36 32.94
N LYS A 728 -41.94 -35.54 33.41
CA LYS A 728 -43.11 -35.84 34.26
C LYS A 728 -42.70 -36.76 35.42
N HIS A 729 -43.49 -36.81 36.50
CA HIS A 729 -43.27 -37.75 37.61
C HIS A 729 -44.58 -38.35 38.15
N SER A 730 -44.50 -39.53 38.79
CA SER A 730 -45.65 -40.32 39.27
C SER A 730 -46.08 -40.07 40.73
N GLY A 731 -45.70 -38.94 41.33
CA GLY A 731 -45.89 -38.66 42.77
C GLY A 731 -47.15 -37.83 43.07
N PRO A 732 -47.70 -37.88 44.30
CA PRO A 732 -48.83 -37.04 44.71
C PRO A 732 -48.44 -35.56 44.67
N ASP A 733 -49.44 -34.73 44.34
CA ASP A 733 -49.37 -33.33 43.91
C ASP A 733 -48.89 -32.34 45.00
N HIS A 734 -47.66 -32.53 45.48
CA HIS A 734 -46.99 -31.61 46.40
C HIS A 734 -46.17 -30.58 45.60
N GLY A 735 -46.86 -29.55 45.08
CA GLY A 735 -46.36 -28.24 44.61
C GLY A 735 -44.95 -28.17 44.00
N THR A 736 -44.88 -28.00 42.67
CA THR A 736 -43.87 -27.25 41.87
C THR A 736 -42.37 -27.25 42.25
N HIS A 737 -41.88 -28.19 43.07
CA HIS A 737 -40.45 -28.35 43.37
C HIS A 737 -39.86 -29.55 42.61
N ILE A 738 -38.96 -29.26 41.67
CA ILE A 738 -38.19 -30.28 40.95
C ILE A 738 -36.92 -30.62 41.70
N PRO A 739 -36.67 -31.90 42.00
CA PRO A 739 -35.55 -32.32 42.82
C PRO A 739 -34.32 -32.72 41.98
N PHE A 740 -33.83 -31.87 41.07
CA PHE A 740 -32.53 -32.09 40.44
C PHE A 740 -31.52 -31.00 40.77
N LYS A 741 -30.34 -31.43 41.20
CA LYS A 741 -29.09 -30.70 41.05
C LYS A 741 -28.53 -31.01 39.68
N PHE A 742 -28.15 -30.02 38.91
CA PHE A 742 -27.49 -30.23 37.63
C PHE A 742 -26.13 -29.56 37.58
N ARG A 743 -25.28 -30.03 36.67
CA ARG A 743 -23.95 -29.46 36.42
C ARG A 743 -23.60 -29.63 34.95
N LEU A 744 -23.12 -28.57 34.32
CA LEU A 744 -22.64 -28.64 32.94
C LEU A 744 -21.27 -29.34 32.88
N GLU A 745 -20.98 -30.04 31.78
CA GLU A 745 -19.69 -30.69 31.55
C GLU A 745 -18.57 -29.63 31.59
N GLY A 746 -17.64 -29.75 32.55
CA GLY A 746 -16.58 -28.78 32.81
C GLY A 746 -16.78 -27.90 34.06
N GLU A 747 -17.98 -27.84 34.63
CA GLU A 747 -18.23 -27.13 35.89
C GLU A 747 -17.80 -27.95 37.12
N ARG A 748 -17.43 -27.25 38.20
CA ARG A 748 -17.00 -27.89 39.47
C ARG A 748 -18.15 -28.18 40.44
N TYR A 749 -19.16 -27.30 40.49
CA TYR A 749 -20.23 -27.33 41.48
C TYR A 749 -21.59 -27.58 40.82
N TYR A 750 -22.53 -28.16 41.57
CA TYR A 750 -23.90 -28.37 41.10
C TYR A 750 -24.77 -27.14 41.39
N SER A 751 -25.60 -26.78 40.43
CA SER A 751 -26.66 -25.78 40.53
C SER A 751 -28.00 -26.45 40.86
N ASN A 752 -28.85 -25.76 41.63
CA ASN A 752 -30.21 -26.22 41.89
C ASN A 752 -31.14 -25.70 40.77
N SER A 753 -32.05 -26.53 40.27
CA SER A 753 -33.15 -26.05 39.39
C SER A 753 -34.18 -25.28 40.24
N CYS A 754 -34.27 -23.97 40.06
CA CYS A 754 -35.04 -23.09 40.97
C CYS A 754 -36.50 -22.87 40.57
N MET A 755 -36.88 -23.20 39.33
CA MET A 755 -38.22 -22.88 38.80
C MET A 755 -38.74 -23.97 37.86
N THR A 756 -40.00 -24.33 38.10
CA THR A 756 -40.75 -25.35 37.36
C THR A 756 -42.05 -24.72 36.90
N HIS A 757 -42.33 -24.73 35.61
CA HIS A 757 -43.66 -24.41 35.12
C HIS A 757 -44.31 -25.65 34.50
N VAL A 758 -45.62 -25.74 34.65
CA VAL A 758 -46.44 -26.78 34.04
C VAL A 758 -46.85 -26.26 32.66
N ARG A 759 -46.55 -27.02 31.62
CA ARG A 759 -47.03 -26.77 30.25
C ARG A 759 -48.51 -27.14 30.13
N ASP A 760 -49.18 -26.61 29.12
CA ASP A 760 -50.60 -26.88 28.86
C ASP A 760 -50.91 -28.38 28.63
N ASP A 761 -49.92 -29.15 28.18
CA ASP A 761 -49.98 -30.61 27.98
C ASP A 761 -49.68 -31.43 29.26
N GLY A 762 -49.50 -30.74 30.39
CA GLY A 762 -49.21 -31.32 31.70
C GLY A 762 -47.77 -31.81 31.87
N TRP A 763 -46.84 -31.53 30.94
CA TRP A 763 -45.42 -31.75 31.15
C TRP A 763 -44.81 -30.64 32.01
N LEU A 764 -43.82 -30.99 32.84
CA LEU A 764 -43.05 -30.01 33.60
C LEU A 764 -41.84 -29.60 32.78
N MET A 765 -41.55 -28.30 32.78
CA MET A 765 -40.35 -27.73 32.17
C MET A 765 -39.54 -26.98 33.22
N THR A 766 -38.24 -27.25 33.26
CA THR A 766 -37.30 -26.52 34.12
C THR A 766 -36.16 -25.96 33.33
N GLU A 767 -35.94 -24.65 33.50
CA GLU A 767 -34.82 -23.94 32.92
C GLU A 767 -33.53 -24.31 33.65
N LEU A 768 -32.50 -24.65 32.89
CA LEU A 768 -31.20 -25.05 33.42
C LEU A 768 -30.21 -23.89 33.29
N TYR A 769 -30.01 -23.39 32.08
CA TYR A 769 -29.11 -22.26 31.82
C TYR A 769 -29.44 -21.59 30.48
N GLN A 770 -28.87 -20.41 30.26
CA GLN A 770 -28.97 -19.68 29.01
C GLN A 770 -27.60 -19.53 28.35
N PHE A 771 -27.54 -19.55 27.03
CA PHE A 771 -26.32 -19.25 26.28
C PHE A 771 -26.61 -18.56 24.96
N THR A 772 -25.63 -17.81 24.44
CA THR A 772 -25.70 -17.25 23.09
C THR A 772 -25.12 -18.24 22.10
N SER A 773 -25.94 -18.73 21.17
CA SER A 773 -25.47 -19.60 20.09
C SER A 773 -24.64 -18.79 19.09
N HIS A 774 -23.47 -19.27 18.70
CA HIS A 774 -22.62 -18.64 17.67
C HIS A 774 -22.64 -19.38 16.33
N LYS A 775 -23.17 -20.60 16.31
CA LYS A 775 -23.24 -21.52 15.17
C LYS A 775 -24.39 -22.52 15.40
N SER A 776 -24.87 -23.17 14.35
CA SER A 776 -26.02 -24.09 14.46
C SER A 776 -25.76 -25.32 15.33
N GLU A 777 -24.50 -25.74 15.43
CA GLU A 777 -24.08 -26.90 16.19
C GLU A 777 -23.47 -26.52 17.54
N HIS A 778 -24.10 -26.97 18.62
CA HIS A 778 -23.61 -26.84 19.98
C HIS A 778 -23.68 -28.20 20.66
N VAL A 779 -22.56 -28.65 21.20
CA VAL A 779 -22.47 -29.89 21.98
C VAL A 779 -22.55 -29.52 23.44
N LEU A 780 -23.44 -30.18 24.16
CA LEU A 780 -23.70 -29.92 25.57
C LEU A 780 -23.82 -31.23 26.34
N GLY A 781 -23.03 -31.34 27.41
CA GLY A 781 -23.14 -32.40 28.41
C GLY A 781 -23.71 -31.84 29.71
N ILE A 782 -24.74 -32.49 30.25
CA ILE A 782 -25.36 -32.12 31.53
C ILE A 782 -25.45 -33.34 32.44
N HIS A 783 -24.94 -33.23 33.66
CA HIS A 783 -25.08 -34.24 34.69
C HIS A 783 -26.17 -33.85 35.68
N PHE A 784 -27.12 -34.75 35.93
CA PHE A 784 -28.22 -34.56 36.88
C PHE A 784 -28.07 -35.49 38.08
N LEU A 785 -28.28 -34.96 39.29
CA LEU A 785 -28.34 -35.69 40.55
C LEU A 785 -29.65 -35.38 41.28
N PRO A 786 -30.28 -36.37 41.93
CA PRO A 786 -31.43 -36.13 42.78
C PRO A 786 -31.07 -35.29 44.02
N LEU A 787 -31.98 -34.39 44.45
CA LEU A 787 -31.77 -33.47 45.58
C LEU A 787 -31.97 -34.12 46.98
N PHE A 788 -32.59 -35.30 47.07
CA PHE A 788 -32.89 -36.00 48.32
C PHE A 788 -32.55 -37.50 48.25
N ASP A 789 -32.30 -38.10 49.41
CA ASP A 789 -32.12 -39.54 49.59
C ASP A 789 -33.49 -40.23 49.45
N ILE A 790 -33.92 -40.48 48.20
CA ILE A 790 -35.22 -41.09 47.90
C ILE A 790 -35.14 -42.58 48.25
N THR A 791 -35.30 -42.89 49.53
CA THR A 791 -35.46 -44.27 50.04
C THR A 791 -36.84 -44.85 49.72
N SER A 792 -37.75 -44.08 49.12
CA SER A 792 -39.05 -44.56 48.66
C SER A 792 -38.99 -44.96 47.18
N SER A 793 -38.99 -46.27 46.92
CA SER A 793 -38.96 -46.92 45.61
C SER A 793 -40.16 -46.62 44.67
N ARG A 794 -40.93 -45.54 44.91
CA ARG A 794 -42.26 -45.33 44.31
C ARG A 794 -42.38 -44.15 43.34
N ILE A 795 -41.43 -43.22 43.26
CA ILE A 795 -41.50 -42.09 42.31
C ILE A 795 -40.75 -42.47 41.03
N LYS A 796 -41.47 -42.52 39.91
CA LYS A 796 -40.93 -42.76 38.57
C LYS A 796 -40.88 -41.45 37.80
N TYR A 797 -39.78 -41.21 37.10
CA TYR A 797 -39.60 -40.07 36.21
C TYR A 797 -39.72 -40.49 34.76
N PHE A 798 -40.29 -39.60 33.97
CA PHE A 798 -40.52 -39.73 32.54
C PHE A 798 -39.87 -38.52 31.86
N LEU A 799 -38.89 -38.72 30.99
CA LEU A 799 -38.20 -37.64 30.30
C LEU A 799 -38.66 -37.56 28.85
N GLU A 800 -39.11 -36.38 28.45
CA GLU A 800 -39.43 -36.09 27.05
C GLU A 800 -38.14 -35.73 26.29
N GLY A 801 -37.32 -34.83 26.84
CA GLY A 801 -36.10 -34.38 26.16
C GLY A 801 -35.52 -33.08 26.71
N ILE A 802 -34.59 -32.51 25.93
CA ILE A 802 -34.02 -31.18 26.16
C ILE A 802 -34.55 -30.22 25.10
N GLU A 803 -35.03 -29.07 25.54
CA GLU A 803 -35.59 -28.01 24.71
C GLU A 803 -34.69 -26.79 24.68
N PHE A 804 -34.43 -26.29 23.48
CA PHE A 804 -33.66 -25.09 23.18
C PHE A 804 -34.60 -24.02 22.62
N CYS A 805 -35.01 -23.07 23.47
CA CYS A 805 -35.96 -22.02 23.10
C CYS A 805 -35.31 -20.62 23.16
N PRO A 806 -35.52 -19.72 22.18
CA PRO A 806 -34.98 -18.36 22.23
C PRO A 806 -35.50 -17.53 23.44
N VAL A 807 -34.61 -16.85 24.17
CA VAL A 807 -34.90 -16.18 25.47
C VAL A 807 -35.91 -15.03 25.40
N GLN A 808 -36.22 -14.46 24.24
CA GLN A 808 -37.13 -13.30 24.11
C GLN A 808 -38.62 -13.61 24.45
N TYR A 809 -38.92 -14.69 25.17
CA TYR A 809 -40.25 -15.30 25.28
C TYR A 809 -40.66 -15.86 26.65
N ILE A 810 -40.03 -15.46 27.76
CA ILE A 810 -40.57 -15.76 29.10
C ILE A 810 -41.11 -14.48 29.73
N THR A 811 -42.33 -14.09 29.36
CA THR A 811 -43.21 -13.21 30.15
C THR A 811 -44.64 -13.66 29.99
#